data_AF-A0A1H3P112-F1
#
_entry.id   AF-A0A1H3P112-F1
#
_cell.length_a   1.000
_cell.length_b   1.000
_cell.length_c   1.000
_cell.angle_alpha   90.00
_cell.angle_beta   90.00
_cell.angle_gamma   90.00
#
_symmetry.space_group_name_H-M   'P 1'
#
loop_
_entity.id
_entity.type
_entity.pdbx_description
1 polymer ?
#
loop_
_entity_poly.entity_id
_entity_poly.type
_entity_poly.pdbx_seq_one_letter_code
_entity_poly.pdbx_strand_id
1 'polypeptide(L)'
;MRATSCRIILKIILLNVTILCSSYLFSAVHLIAESGQPAAGFTSEYTYRDLINPVIGSSGHVAFTGDATVAGNGGRGPIAVWSGLPGQLELIIKEYDSLPGFPYPNVSFDEKLVFFSRVSTIVVTESGHVGFLAKLQEFGIVGGQSTFGSFGLVTYVSGKIYGILRNGDQAPGFSQEYYIGGITNFAFTDAGMVIQAVVGNRNNNQSERMGIWFWNFETLELIPSPLANCDYIFLPNAISSVNINQSGEIAFSSGLGGALCPSETFGIFKWDQEKTQMILTSGDPVPGMADTTFHLDLDSRGLNIFAINVNILSFNDQGEISFPAILRNAANGSAKESLWIADSSGAIRLLLLEGEFLAEDVNSTFLLPFTETSLPLMGSNGSSIAPVKIGHSLAILAGTPRLSQPYVNINEGGVSQLSSILQLADQPPGFGDTWFFSSFSSIAMNKAGQFALSGAVVDANDASTDALGSPASQKYGIWRGTSKSDLELVAYDGMPVSVDGKEVSFDFAIGRSTNGTGGVATFSESQILHSSTEGGHATQLNDSGQIVFGGFLDAASGDFRRGIFLAEGKNNQEERIFALAEQVFPDLFSPENGVNQTAEGFLFRFYPATNTYLGIKNKTVFVAGERFGSGIIEVGPVENVIAFLEAQ
;
A
#
# COMPACT_ATOMS: atom_id res chain seq x y z
N MET A 1 30.24 -55.16 12.59
CA MET A 1 28.78 -54.92 12.80
C MET A 1 28.44 -53.63 13.54
N ARG A 2 29.36 -52.91 14.22
CA ARG A 2 29.00 -51.65 14.94
C ARG A 2 28.92 -50.37 14.08
N ALA A 3 29.51 -50.35 12.88
CA ALA A 3 29.50 -49.16 12.02
C ALA A 3 28.19 -48.95 11.24
N THR A 4 27.40 -50.01 11.02
CA THR A 4 26.18 -49.94 10.22
C THR A 4 24.98 -49.39 11.01
N SER A 5 24.89 -49.66 12.32
CA SER A 5 23.81 -49.16 13.17
C SER A 5 23.91 -47.64 13.45
N CYS A 6 25.11 -47.07 13.47
CA CYS A 6 25.30 -45.63 13.71
C CYS A 6 24.82 -44.78 12.51
N ARG A 7 24.99 -45.27 11.27
CA ARG A 7 24.48 -44.59 10.06
C ARG A 7 22.96 -44.57 9.95
N ILE A 8 22.27 -45.58 10.48
CA ILE A 8 20.80 -45.63 10.45
C ILE A 8 20.21 -44.67 11.48
N ILE A 9 20.79 -44.61 12.69
CA ILE A 9 20.36 -43.68 13.74
C ILE A 9 20.61 -42.23 13.30
N LEU A 10 21.76 -41.91 12.70
CA LEU A 10 22.04 -40.55 12.20
C LEU A 10 21.09 -40.14 11.06
N LYS A 11 20.72 -41.07 10.17
CA LYS A 11 19.71 -40.81 9.12
C LYS A 11 18.30 -40.61 9.68
N ILE A 12 17.92 -41.35 10.72
CA ILE A 12 16.60 -41.17 11.37
C ILE A 12 16.57 -39.85 12.16
N ILE A 13 17.67 -39.46 12.80
CA ILE A 13 17.76 -38.15 13.48
C ILE A 13 17.76 -37.02 12.46
N LEU A 14 18.54 -37.09 11.37
CA LEU A 14 18.49 -36.09 10.29
C LEU A 14 17.10 -36.04 9.64
N LEU A 15 16.45 -37.17 9.38
CA LEU A 15 15.10 -37.18 8.79
C LEU A 15 14.04 -36.61 9.74
N ASN A 16 14.10 -36.89 11.04
CA ASN A 16 13.19 -36.29 12.03
C ASN A 16 13.48 -34.81 12.27
N VAL A 17 14.75 -34.37 12.24
CA VAL A 17 15.12 -32.95 12.30
C VAL A 17 14.66 -32.21 11.04
N THR A 18 14.73 -32.84 9.87
CA THR A 18 14.25 -32.21 8.62
C THR A 18 12.73 -32.06 8.62
N ILE A 19 11.98 -33.05 9.12
CA ILE A 19 10.50 -33.03 9.16
C ILE A 19 9.97 -32.08 10.26
N LEU A 20 10.66 -31.97 11.41
CA LEU A 20 10.28 -31.03 12.47
C LEU A 20 10.78 -29.59 12.23
N CYS A 21 11.81 -29.37 11.40
CA CYS A 21 12.23 -28.01 11.04
C CYS A 21 11.39 -27.39 9.91
N SER A 22 10.72 -28.19 9.06
CA SER A 22 9.88 -27.64 7.98
C SER A 22 8.64 -26.88 8.49
N SER A 23 8.15 -27.18 9.69
CA SER A 23 7.03 -26.45 10.31
C SER A 23 7.38 -25.07 10.86
N TYR A 24 8.67 -24.69 10.88
CA TYR A 24 9.13 -23.38 11.35
C TYR A 24 9.65 -22.47 10.22
N LEU A 25 9.40 -22.85 8.96
CA LEU A 25 9.81 -22.07 7.79
C LEU A 25 8.76 -21.06 7.31
N PHE A 26 7.78 -20.70 8.14
CA PHE A 26 6.81 -19.67 7.78
C PHE A 26 7.20 -18.31 8.38
N SER A 27 6.81 -17.26 7.69
CA SER A 27 6.78 -15.90 8.25
C SER A 27 6.12 -15.94 9.62
N ALA A 28 6.70 -15.31 10.64
CA ALA A 28 5.98 -15.13 11.90
C ALA A 28 4.76 -14.25 11.61
N VAL A 29 3.57 -14.76 11.90
CA VAL A 29 2.30 -14.03 11.79
C VAL A 29 1.80 -13.75 13.20
N HIS A 30 1.68 -12.48 13.51
CA HIS A 30 1.26 -11.98 14.83
C HIS A 30 -0.14 -11.39 14.73
N LEU A 31 -0.94 -11.63 15.75
CA LEU A 31 -2.25 -11.00 15.89
C LEU A 31 -2.06 -9.61 16.52
N ILE A 32 -2.53 -8.56 15.83
CA ILE A 32 -2.49 -7.17 16.31
C ILE A 32 -3.77 -6.83 17.09
N ALA A 33 -4.92 -7.18 16.54
CA ALA A 33 -6.23 -6.94 17.13
C ALA A 33 -7.21 -8.02 16.68
N GLU A 34 -8.14 -8.40 17.55
CA GLU A 34 -9.15 -9.42 17.25
C GLU A 34 -10.53 -9.00 17.74
N SER A 35 -11.54 -9.31 16.94
CA SER A 35 -12.94 -9.14 17.33
C SER A 35 -13.24 -9.92 18.62
N GLY A 36 -13.85 -9.24 19.59
CA GLY A 36 -14.12 -9.79 20.92
C GLY A 36 -13.04 -9.50 21.97
N GLN A 37 -11.83 -9.08 21.59
CA GLN A 37 -10.84 -8.56 22.53
C GLN A 37 -11.19 -7.13 22.98
N PRO A 38 -10.76 -6.68 24.18
CA PRO A 38 -10.98 -5.31 24.64
C PRO A 38 -10.50 -4.27 23.63
N ALA A 39 -11.36 -3.31 23.27
CA ALA A 39 -11.02 -2.27 22.31
C ALA A 39 -10.12 -1.21 22.97
N ALA A 40 -8.91 -0.99 22.45
CA ALA A 40 -7.98 0.00 22.99
C ALA A 40 -8.60 1.41 23.04
N GLY A 41 -8.33 2.14 24.12
CA GLY A 41 -8.89 3.48 24.37
C GLY A 41 -10.36 3.51 24.79
N PHE A 42 -11.05 2.37 24.85
CA PHE A 42 -12.39 2.25 25.43
C PHE A 42 -12.33 1.64 26.84
N THR A 43 -13.45 1.70 27.56
CA THR A 43 -13.66 0.98 28.81
C THR A 43 -13.73 -0.53 28.55
N SER A 44 -13.42 -1.35 29.56
CA SER A 44 -13.25 -2.81 29.41
C SER A 44 -14.50 -3.56 28.93
N GLU A 45 -15.68 -2.96 28.98
CA GLU A 45 -16.91 -3.54 28.43
C GLU A 45 -17.00 -3.48 26.90
N TYR A 46 -16.19 -2.64 26.25
CA TYR A 46 -16.12 -2.54 24.80
C TYR A 46 -15.08 -3.48 24.24
N THR A 47 -15.45 -4.14 23.14
CA THR A 47 -14.62 -5.08 22.41
C THR A 47 -14.54 -4.67 20.94
N TYR A 48 -13.43 -4.99 20.29
CA TYR A 48 -13.27 -4.82 18.86
C TYR A 48 -14.32 -5.62 18.09
N ARG A 49 -14.75 -5.11 16.96
CA ARG A 49 -15.66 -5.78 16.02
C ARG A 49 -15.46 -5.21 14.62
N ASP A 50 -15.71 -6.01 13.59
CA ASP A 50 -15.77 -5.55 12.19
C ASP A 50 -14.51 -4.77 11.77
N LEU A 51 -13.33 -5.25 12.21
CA LEU A 51 -12.01 -4.65 11.89
C LEU A 51 -11.75 -4.75 10.38
N ILE A 52 -11.36 -3.63 9.76
CA ILE A 52 -11.17 -3.52 8.30
C ILE A 52 -10.06 -2.53 7.93
N ASN A 53 -9.61 -2.64 6.67
CA ASN A 53 -8.68 -1.72 6.01
C ASN A 53 -7.39 -1.45 6.82
N PRO A 54 -6.68 -2.49 7.29
CA PRO A 54 -5.40 -2.26 7.93
C PRO A 54 -4.40 -1.71 6.92
N VAL A 55 -3.61 -0.74 7.38
CA VAL A 55 -2.50 -0.12 6.66
C VAL A 55 -1.31 -0.01 7.60
N ILE A 56 -0.10 0.04 7.04
CA ILE A 56 1.16 0.12 7.79
C ILE A 56 2.04 1.23 7.21
N GLY A 57 2.64 2.05 8.08
CA GLY A 57 3.67 3.02 7.71
C GLY A 57 5.05 2.37 7.60
N SER A 58 6.03 3.07 7.03
CA SER A 58 7.40 2.55 6.86
C SER A 58 8.06 2.12 8.18
N SER A 59 7.70 2.75 9.30
CA SER A 59 8.17 2.42 10.66
C SER A 59 7.49 1.23 11.32
N GLY A 60 6.45 0.66 10.69
CA GLY A 60 5.67 -0.43 11.28
C GLY A 60 4.48 0.01 12.13
N HIS A 61 4.21 1.31 12.25
CA HIS A 61 2.93 1.79 12.79
C HIS A 61 1.79 1.28 11.94
N VAL A 62 0.80 0.65 12.57
CA VAL A 62 -0.39 0.12 11.91
C VAL A 62 -1.58 1.01 12.25
N ALA A 63 -2.44 1.27 11.27
CA ALA A 63 -3.75 1.87 11.50
C ALA A 63 -4.85 1.05 10.82
N PHE A 64 -6.05 1.08 11.39
CA PHE A 64 -7.23 0.41 10.84
C PHE A 64 -8.51 1.06 11.37
N THR A 65 -9.66 0.74 10.76
CA THR A 65 -10.98 1.10 11.27
C THR A 65 -11.77 -0.12 11.74
N GLY A 66 -12.81 0.11 12.53
CA GLY A 66 -13.72 -0.92 13.01
C GLY A 66 -14.73 -0.38 14.02
N ASP A 67 -15.59 -1.26 14.51
CA ASP A 67 -16.61 -0.94 15.51
C ASP A 67 -16.09 -1.31 16.92
N ALA A 68 -16.40 -0.49 17.92
CA ALA A 68 -16.21 -0.84 19.34
C ALA A 68 -17.57 -1.19 19.95
N THR A 69 -17.81 -2.46 20.29
CA THR A 69 -19.14 -2.93 20.74
C THR A 69 -19.15 -3.51 22.14
N VAL A 70 -20.24 -3.29 22.88
CA VAL A 70 -20.43 -3.88 24.21
C VAL A 70 -20.83 -5.35 24.07
N ALA A 71 -20.10 -6.25 24.74
CA ALA A 71 -20.35 -7.68 24.67
C ALA A 71 -21.83 -8.03 24.97
N GLY A 72 -22.46 -8.81 24.09
CA GLY A 72 -23.87 -9.22 24.21
C GLY A 72 -24.90 -8.20 23.75
N ASN A 73 -24.49 -6.98 23.39
CA ASN A 73 -25.37 -6.02 22.73
C ASN A 73 -25.30 -6.23 21.21
N GLY A 74 -26.39 -6.69 20.60
CA GLY A 74 -26.48 -6.86 19.15
C GLY A 74 -26.44 -5.53 18.37
N GLY A 75 -26.51 -4.39 19.07
CA GLY A 75 -26.37 -3.07 18.48
C GLY A 75 -24.97 -2.81 17.91
N ARG A 76 -24.91 -2.05 16.82
CA ARG A 76 -23.66 -1.48 16.31
C ARG A 76 -23.15 -0.46 17.33
N GLY A 77 -21.92 -0.63 17.78
CA GLY A 77 -21.25 0.35 18.64
C GLY A 77 -20.62 1.49 17.83
N PRO A 78 -20.00 2.48 18.48
CA PRO A 78 -19.31 3.56 17.79
C PRO A 78 -18.17 3.01 16.93
N ILE A 79 -18.02 3.59 15.75
CA ILE A 79 -16.88 3.31 14.87
C ILE A 79 -15.69 4.11 15.34
N ALA A 80 -14.50 3.55 15.16
CA ALA A 80 -13.27 4.21 15.54
C ALA A 80 -12.15 3.93 14.55
N VAL A 81 -11.16 4.81 14.60
CA VAL A 81 -9.85 4.65 13.97
C VAL A 81 -8.85 4.40 15.08
N TRP A 82 -8.08 3.32 14.95
CA TRP A 82 -6.96 3.02 15.83
C TRP A 82 -5.66 3.14 15.07
N SER A 83 -4.59 3.51 15.78
CA SER A 83 -3.23 3.48 15.26
C SER A 83 -2.22 3.22 16.35
N GLY A 84 -1.08 2.63 16.01
CA GLY A 84 0.03 2.41 16.92
C GLY A 84 0.96 1.31 16.42
N LEU A 85 2.05 1.07 17.16
CA LEU A 85 2.86 -0.13 16.98
C LEU A 85 2.09 -1.38 17.46
N PRO A 86 2.42 -2.59 16.97
CA PRO A 86 1.86 -3.82 17.52
C PRO A 86 1.98 -3.88 19.06
N GLY A 87 0.86 -4.14 19.75
CA GLY A 87 0.79 -4.12 21.22
C GLY A 87 0.64 -2.73 21.86
N GLN A 88 0.74 -1.65 21.09
CA GLN A 88 0.60 -0.25 21.54
C GLN A 88 -0.50 0.49 20.78
N LEU A 89 -1.58 -0.20 20.43
CA LEU A 89 -2.68 0.45 19.73
C LEU A 89 -3.34 1.50 20.60
N GLU A 90 -3.58 2.67 20.02
CA GLU A 90 -4.29 3.77 20.65
C GLU A 90 -5.52 4.16 19.83
N LEU A 91 -6.56 4.64 20.53
CA LEU A 91 -7.73 5.22 19.90
C LEU A 91 -7.39 6.61 19.38
N ILE A 92 -7.50 6.81 18.06
CA ILE A 92 -7.26 8.11 17.42
C ILE A 92 -8.52 8.96 17.47
N ILE A 93 -9.64 8.42 16.98
CA ILE A 93 -10.94 9.10 16.99
C ILE A 93 -12.05 8.04 17.01
N LYS A 94 -13.19 8.38 17.61
CA LYS A 94 -14.42 7.58 17.53
C LYS A 94 -15.63 8.41 17.10
N GLU A 95 -16.68 7.71 16.69
CA GLU A 95 -17.94 8.30 16.24
C GLU A 95 -18.46 9.30 17.28
N TYR A 96 -18.94 10.44 16.79
CA TYR A 96 -19.41 11.60 17.54
C TYR A 96 -18.35 12.43 18.27
N ASP A 97 -17.07 12.08 18.20
CA ASP A 97 -16.02 12.98 18.70
C ASP A 97 -16.00 14.28 17.89
N SER A 98 -15.77 15.40 18.57
CA SER A 98 -15.59 16.72 17.95
C SER A 98 -14.28 16.78 17.16
N LEU A 99 -14.33 17.36 15.97
CA LEU A 99 -13.17 17.56 15.11
C LEU A 99 -12.70 19.02 15.15
N PRO A 100 -11.60 19.33 15.86
CA PRO A 100 -11.03 20.68 15.82
C PRO A 100 -10.44 20.97 14.43
N GLY A 101 -10.39 22.24 14.04
CA GLY A 101 -9.82 22.69 12.76
C GLY A 101 -10.87 23.04 11.70
N PHE A 102 -12.10 22.56 11.81
CA PHE A 102 -13.20 23.02 10.96
C PHE A 102 -13.80 24.34 11.47
N PRO A 103 -14.30 25.22 10.56
CA PRO A 103 -14.84 26.52 10.95
C PRO A 103 -16.14 26.45 11.78
N TYR A 104 -16.76 25.27 11.88
CA TYR A 104 -18.02 25.07 12.59
C TYR A 104 -17.81 24.22 13.86
N PRO A 105 -18.33 24.64 15.04
CA PRO A 105 -18.08 23.95 16.31
C PRO A 105 -18.82 22.61 16.47
N ASN A 106 -19.70 22.25 15.54
CA ASN A 106 -20.58 21.08 15.63
C ASN A 106 -20.31 20.04 14.53
N VAL A 107 -19.05 19.96 14.07
CA VAL A 107 -18.61 18.92 13.15
C VAL A 107 -18.09 17.75 13.97
N SER A 108 -18.73 16.59 13.82
CA SER A 108 -18.32 15.36 14.48
C SER A 108 -18.07 14.25 13.47
N PHE A 109 -17.23 13.30 13.85
CA PHE A 109 -16.99 12.10 13.07
C PHE A 109 -18.27 11.24 12.98
N ASP A 110 -18.71 10.88 11.76
CA ASP A 110 -19.88 10.01 11.52
C ASP A 110 -19.56 9.05 10.39
N GLU A 111 -19.30 7.80 10.74
CA GLU A 111 -19.07 6.76 9.75
C GLU A 111 -20.30 5.85 9.60
N LYS A 112 -21.45 6.40 9.18
CA LYS A 112 -22.40 5.55 8.43
C LYS A 112 -21.79 5.16 7.08
N LEU A 113 -20.89 4.17 7.12
CA LEU A 113 -20.18 3.53 6.02
C LEU A 113 -21.18 3.25 4.89
N VAL A 114 -21.01 3.99 3.79
CA VAL A 114 -21.58 3.58 2.52
C VAL A 114 -20.69 2.45 2.04
N PHE A 115 -21.14 1.21 2.27
CA PHE A 115 -20.52 -0.07 1.87
C PHE A 115 -20.04 -0.18 0.40
N PHE A 116 -20.17 0.89 -0.41
CA PHE A 116 -19.89 0.88 -1.84
C PHE A 116 -18.96 2.00 -2.34
N SER A 117 -18.57 2.99 -1.52
CA SER A 117 -17.55 3.96 -1.94
C SER A 117 -16.20 3.56 -1.34
N ARG A 118 -15.47 2.78 -2.14
CA ARG A 118 -14.01 2.56 -2.10
C ARG A 118 -13.29 3.33 -0.99
N VAL A 119 -12.91 2.56 0.04
CA VAL A 119 -11.79 2.79 0.96
C VAL A 119 -11.80 4.15 1.64
N SER A 120 -12.20 4.17 2.92
CA SER A 120 -11.68 5.15 3.88
C SER A 120 -10.15 5.06 3.76
N THR A 121 -9.56 5.95 2.95
CA THR A 121 -8.14 5.87 2.62
C THR A 121 -7.42 6.32 3.88
N ILE A 122 -6.93 5.37 4.67
CA ILE A 122 -6.07 5.66 5.82
C ILE A 122 -4.63 5.59 5.32
N VAL A 123 -3.86 6.62 5.57
CA VAL A 123 -2.42 6.65 5.29
C VAL A 123 -1.70 6.81 6.61
N VAL A 124 -0.62 6.03 6.81
CA VAL A 124 0.25 6.12 7.98
C VAL A 124 1.65 6.53 7.51
N THR A 125 2.21 7.57 8.10
CA THR A 125 3.55 8.07 7.76
C THR A 125 4.65 7.34 8.53
N GLU A 126 5.92 7.66 8.26
CA GLU A 126 7.07 7.07 8.96
C GLU A 126 7.06 7.41 10.45
N SER A 127 6.72 8.66 10.81
CA SER A 127 6.57 9.09 12.20
C SER A 127 5.27 8.60 12.87
N GLY A 128 4.48 7.76 12.22
CA GLY A 128 3.21 7.26 12.76
C GLY A 128 2.05 8.27 12.71
N HIS A 129 2.18 9.36 11.94
CA HIS A 129 1.05 10.24 11.68
C HIS A 129 0.00 9.51 10.85
N VAL A 130 -1.27 9.84 11.06
CA VAL A 130 -2.39 9.18 10.37
C VAL A 130 -3.20 10.22 9.61
N GLY A 131 -3.48 9.98 8.33
CA GLY A 131 -4.38 10.81 7.53
C GLY A 131 -5.51 9.97 6.96
N PHE A 132 -6.76 10.44 7.04
CA PHE A 132 -7.89 9.70 6.50
C PHE A 132 -9.06 10.57 6.07
N LEU A 133 -9.79 10.10 5.07
CA LEU A 133 -11.08 10.68 4.68
C LEU A 133 -12.18 10.18 5.62
N ALA A 134 -12.88 11.12 6.23
CA ALA A 134 -13.95 10.88 7.16
C ALA A 134 -15.26 11.43 6.63
N LYS A 135 -16.35 10.70 6.84
CA LYS A 135 -17.68 11.28 6.78
C LYS A 135 -17.96 12.01 8.08
N LEU A 136 -18.63 13.15 7.95
CA LEU A 136 -18.86 14.11 9.02
C LEU A 136 -20.35 14.27 9.24
N GLN A 137 -20.77 14.30 10.51
CA GLN A 137 -22.12 14.67 10.88
C GLN A 137 -22.18 16.17 11.10
N GLU A 138 -23.16 16.79 10.44
CA GLU A 138 -23.46 18.20 10.60
C GLU A 138 -24.83 18.36 11.26
N PHE A 139 -24.85 19.00 12.43
CA PHE A 139 -26.11 19.39 13.05
C PHE A 139 -26.62 20.70 12.45
N GLY A 140 -27.72 20.63 11.66
CA GLY A 140 -28.54 21.80 11.35
C GLY A 140 -28.50 22.34 9.92
N ILE A 141 -27.75 21.74 8.98
CA ILE A 141 -27.83 22.12 7.55
C ILE A 141 -28.96 21.34 6.89
N VAL A 142 -30.17 21.89 6.99
CA VAL A 142 -31.37 21.37 6.32
C VAL A 142 -31.44 22.02 4.93
N GLY A 143 -30.92 21.32 3.90
CA GLY A 143 -31.25 21.63 2.51
C GLY A 143 -30.11 22.22 1.68
N GLY A 144 -29.23 21.36 1.20
CA GLY A 144 -28.33 21.65 0.08
C GLY A 144 -27.78 20.34 -0.46
N GLN A 145 -28.19 19.95 -1.66
CA GLN A 145 -27.80 18.69 -2.28
C GLN A 145 -26.34 18.74 -2.76
N SER A 146 -25.37 18.53 -1.86
CA SER A 146 -24.12 17.94 -2.36
C SER A 146 -24.41 16.46 -2.59
N THR A 147 -24.30 16.01 -3.84
CA THR A 147 -24.37 14.59 -4.20
C THR A 147 -23.29 13.77 -3.48
N PHE A 148 -22.24 14.43 -3.02
CA PHE A 148 -21.08 13.81 -2.40
C PHE A 148 -21.12 13.74 -0.87
N GLY A 149 -22.15 14.23 -0.18
CA GLY A 149 -22.19 14.18 1.29
C GLY A 149 -21.12 15.02 2.00
N SER A 150 -21.26 15.19 3.32
CA SER A 150 -20.33 15.95 4.15
C SER A 150 -19.11 15.09 4.50
N PHE A 151 -18.11 15.06 3.62
CA PHE A 151 -16.80 14.45 3.90
C PHE A 151 -15.77 15.52 4.24
N GLY A 152 -14.77 15.15 5.04
CA GLY A 152 -13.58 15.95 5.27
C GLY A 152 -12.33 15.09 5.44
N LEU A 153 -11.18 15.70 5.23
CA LEU A 153 -9.88 15.12 5.47
C LEU A 153 -9.44 15.42 6.89
N VAL A 154 -9.17 14.36 7.65
CA VAL A 154 -8.77 14.42 9.05
C VAL A 154 -7.37 13.85 9.18
N THR A 155 -6.57 14.44 10.07
CA THR A 155 -5.23 13.93 10.39
C THR A 155 -5.03 13.81 11.89
N TYR A 156 -4.15 12.90 12.29
CA TYR A 156 -3.61 12.76 13.62
C TYR A 156 -2.10 12.91 13.55
N VAL A 157 -1.60 14.02 14.08
CA VAL A 157 -0.19 14.42 13.99
C VAL A 157 0.29 14.77 15.39
N SER A 158 1.36 14.13 15.84
CA SER A 158 1.97 14.40 17.15
C SER A 158 0.96 14.42 18.31
N GLY A 159 0.06 13.43 18.36
CA GLY A 159 -0.93 13.32 19.45
C GLY A 159 -2.17 14.21 19.30
N LYS A 160 -2.32 14.96 18.21
CA LYS A 160 -3.41 15.92 18.00
C LYS A 160 -4.17 15.63 16.72
N ILE A 161 -5.49 15.78 16.78
CA ILE A 161 -6.38 15.65 15.63
C ILE A 161 -6.54 17.01 14.95
N TYR A 162 -6.55 17.03 13.62
CA TYR A 162 -6.80 18.22 12.81
C TYR A 162 -7.77 17.92 11.66
N GLY A 163 -8.82 18.73 11.51
CA GLY A 163 -9.59 18.83 10.28
C GLY A 163 -8.87 19.74 9.28
N ILE A 164 -8.57 19.24 8.08
CA ILE A 164 -7.73 19.94 7.09
C ILE A 164 -8.57 20.61 5.99
N LEU A 165 -9.33 19.83 5.23
CA LEU A 165 -10.31 20.32 4.25
C LEU A 165 -11.64 19.60 4.42
N ARG A 166 -12.73 20.23 3.99
CA ARG A 166 -14.08 19.67 4.06
C ARG A 166 -14.93 20.11 2.88
N ASN A 167 -15.75 19.20 2.38
CA ASN A 167 -16.72 19.49 1.33
C ASN A 167 -17.67 20.61 1.78
N GLY A 168 -17.88 21.60 0.92
CA GLY A 168 -18.73 22.76 1.17
C GLY A 168 -18.02 23.98 1.78
N ASP A 169 -16.82 23.81 2.35
CA ASP A 169 -16.03 24.91 2.87
C ASP A 169 -15.44 25.77 1.75
N GLN A 170 -15.12 27.03 2.05
CA GLN A 170 -14.43 27.93 1.13
C GLN A 170 -13.09 27.32 0.72
N ALA A 171 -12.82 27.25 -0.58
CA ALA A 171 -11.62 26.61 -1.11
C ALA A 171 -10.37 27.47 -0.84
N PRO A 172 -9.42 27.06 0.02
CA PRO A 172 -8.31 27.92 0.43
C PRO A 172 -7.46 28.37 -0.76
N GLY A 173 -7.07 29.65 -0.80
CA GLY A 173 -6.34 30.24 -1.94
C GLY A 173 -7.22 30.69 -3.11
N PHE A 174 -8.52 30.34 -3.12
CA PHE A 174 -9.49 30.86 -4.09
C PHE A 174 -10.31 32.02 -3.50
N SER A 175 -11.06 32.74 -4.34
CA SER A 175 -12.02 33.75 -3.89
C SER A 175 -13.24 33.13 -3.18
N GLN A 176 -14.01 33.94 -2.45
CA GLN A 176 -15.08 33.49 -1.54
C GLN A 176 -16.23 32.74 -2.21
N GLU A 177 -16.40 32.91 -3.52
CA GLU A 177 -17.39 32.17 -4.31
C GLU A 177 -16.99 30.72 -4.61
N TYR A 178 -15.74 30.33 -4.38
CA TYR A 178 -15.27 28.97 -4.60
C TYR A 178 -15.32 28.13 -3.33
N TYR A 179 -15.71 26.87 -3.48
CA TYR A 179 -15.85 25.93 -2.38
C TYR A 179 -15.30 24.56 -2.77
N ILE A 180 -14.96 23.75 -1.77
CA ILE A 180 -14.54 22.36 -1.97
C ILE A 180 -15.78 21.54 -2.37
N GLY A 181 -15.85 21.13 -3.63
CA GLY A 181 -16.93 20.32 -4.17
C GLY A 181 -16.82 18.83 -3.80
N GLY A 182 -15.58 18.35 -3.68
CA GLY A 182 -15.28 16.96 -3.30
C GLY A 182 -13.78 16.72 -3.22
N ILE A 183 -13.30 16.17 -2.10
CA ILE A 183 -11.90 15.70 -1.99
C ILE A 183 -11.77 14.40 -2.78
N THR A 184 -10.90 14.38 -3.78
CA THR A 184 -10.78 13.26 -4.73
C THR A 184 -9.59 12.36 -4.44
N ASN A 185 -8.50 12.91 -3.91
CA ASN A 185 -7.30 12.14 -3.58
C ASN A 185 -6.43 12.89 -2.55
N PHE A 186 -5.59 12.17 -1.82
CA PHE A 186 -4.53 12.75 -1.01
C PHE A 186 -3.37 11.76 -0.85
N ALA A 187 -2.18 12.29 -0.56
CA ALA A 187 -1.01 11.52 -0.15
C ALA A 187 -0.33 12.19 1.03
N PHE A 188 0.28 11.40 1.92
CA PHE A 188 0.79 11.84 3.21
C PHE A 188 2.13 11.19 3.56
N THR A 189 3.12 12.02 3.91
CA THR A 189 4.44 11.62 4.41
C THR A 189 4.83 12.46 5.61
N ASP A 190 6.02 12.25 6.16
CA ASP A 190 6.55 13.11 7.24
C ASP A 190 6.96 14.50 6.74
N ALA A 191 7.03 14.72 5.42
CA ALA A 191 7.22 16.05 4.87
C ALA A 191 5.93 16.89 4.84
N GLY A 192 4.77 16.23 4.92
CA GLY A 192 3.46 16.88 4.86
C GLY A 192 2.47 16.09 4.01
N MET A 193 1.35 16.73 3.69
CA MET A 193 0.24 16.13 2.95
C MET A 193 -0.05 16.90 1.68
N VAL A 194 -0.18 16.20 0.55
CA VAL A 194 -0.75 16.76 -0.68
C VAL A 194 -2.21 16.34 -0.81
N ILE A 195 -3.06 17.29 -1.19
CA ILE A 195 -4.51 17.14 -1.20
C ILE A 195 -5.03 17.59 -2.55
N GLN A 196 -5.89 16.79 -3.16
CA GLN A 196 -6.56 17.11 -4.40
C GLN A 196 -8.07 17.13 -4.21
N ALA A 197 -8.72 18.19 -4.68
CA ALA A 197 -10.16 18.31 -4.61
C ALA A 197 -10.74 19.03 -5.83
N VAL A 198 -11.98 18.66 -6.17
CA VAL A 198 -12.81 19.45 -7.06
C VAL A 198 -13.18 20.75 -6.36
N VAL A 199 -13.04 21.87 -7.07
CA VAL A 199 -13.39 23.21 -6.61
C VAL A 199 -14.57 23.70 -7.44
N GLY A 200 -15.72 23.83 -6.77
CA GLY A 200 -16.95 24.35 -7.36
C GLY A 200 -17.07 25.86 -7.20
N ASN A 201 -17.86 26.50 -8.06
CA ASN A 201 -18.21 27.92 -7.95
C ASN A 201 -19.68 28.03 -7.51
N ARG A 202 -19.98 28.83 -6.47
CA ARG A 202 -21.36 29.00 -5.98
C ARG A 202 -22.28 29.71 -6.99
N ASN A 203 -21.71 30.46 -7.92
CA ASN A 203 -22.45 31.27 -8.89
C ASN A 203 -22.62 30.58 -10.25
N ASN A 204 -21.89 29.49 -10.52
CA ASN A 204 -22.00 28.76 -11.78
C ASN A 204 -21.90 27.25 -11.56
N ASN A 205 -22.70 26.47 -12.29
CA ASN A 205 -22.68 25.02 -12.20
C ASN A 205 -21.80 24.37 -13.29
N GLN A 206 -20.95 25.13 -13.99
CA GLN A 206 -20.40 24.69 -15.29
C GLN A 206 -18.87 24.74 -15.42
N SER A 207 -18.10 25.14 -14.40
CA SER A 207 -16.65 25.02 -14.45
C SER A 207 -16.10 24.46 -13.14
N GLU A 208 -15.98 23.15 -13.06
CA GLU A 208 -15.26 22.48 -11.98
C GLU A 208 -13.76 22.66 -12.19
N ARG A 209 -13.16 23.46 -11.32
CA ARG A 209 -11.70 23.55 -11.22
C ARG A 209 -11.19 22.40 -10.38
N MET A 210 -9.91 22.11 -10.48
CA MET A 210 -9.22 21.27 -9.51
C MET A 210 -8.34 22.17 -8.64
N GLY A 211 -8.41 21.98 -7.32
CA GLY A 211 -7.41 22.53 -6.41
C GLY A 211 -6.45 21.43 -5.97
N ILE A 212 -5.18 21.82 -5.85
CA ILE A 212 -4.12 20.96 -5.33
C ILE A 212 -3.44 21.75 -4.22
N TRP A 213 -3.44 21.22 -3.00
CA TRP A 213 -2.86 21.89 -1.85
C TRP A 213 -1.75 21.06 -1.24
N PHE A 214 -0.78 21.74 -0.64
CA PHE A 214 0.22 21.15 0.23
C PHE A 214 0.01 21.64 1.67
N TRP A 215 -0.09 20.72 2.62
CA TRP A 215 -0.17 20.98 4.04
C TRP A 215 1.11 20.53 4.73
N ASN A 216 1.89 21.47 5.24
CA ASN A 216 3.18 21.22 5.91
C ASN A 216 3.04 21.11 7.45
N PHE A 217 1.90 20.61 7.94
CA PHE A 217 1.50 20.55 9.35
C PHE A 217 1.13 21.90 10.01
N GLU A 218 1.53 23.02 9.42
CA GLU A 218 1.23 24.36 9.96
C GLU A 218 0.29 25.16 9.06
N THR A 219 0.55 25.11 7.75
CA THR A 219 -0.08 25.94 6.74
C THR A 219 -0.55 25.09 5.57
N LEU A 220 -1.67 25.51 4.96
CA LEU A 220 -2.23 24.89 3.78
C LEU A 220 -2.04 25.85 2.59
N GLU A 221 -1.18 25.46 1.66
CA GLU A 221 -0.81 26.26 0.49
C GLU A 221 -1.43 25.69 -0.78
N LEU A 222 -1.99 26.57 -1.63
CA LEU A 222 -2.46 26.18 -2.97
C LEU A 222 -1.26 26.09 -3.92
N ILE A 223 -1.06 24.92 -4.53
CA ILE A 223 -0.03 24.72 -5.54
C ILE A 223 -0.45 25.43 -6.84
N PRO A 224 0.32 26.42 -7.35
CA PRO A 224 -0.06 27.16 -8.54
C PRO A 224 0.17 26.34 -9.82
N SER A 225 -0.56 26.69 -10.88
CA SER A 225 -0.28 26.24 -12.25
C SER A 225 1.10 26.72 -12.71
N PRO A 226 1.88 25.88 -13.45
CA PRO A 226 3.15 26.31 -14.04
C PRO A 226 2.95 27.31 -15.18
N LEU A 227 1.74 27.38 -15.76
CA LEU A 227 1.38 28.31 -16.82
C LEU A 227 0.55 29.45 -16.26
N ALA A 228 1.03 30.68 -16.47
CA ALA A 228 0.31 31.89 -16.07
C ALA A 228 -1.09 31.92 -16.69
N ASN A 229 -2.10 32.19 -15.85
CA ASN A 229 -3.52 32.27 -16.22
C ASN A 229 -4.19 30.95 -16.64
N CYS A 230 -3.50 29.81 -16.53
CA CYS A 230 -4.16 28.51 -16.58
C CYS A 230 -4.52 28.06 -15.16
N ASP A 231 -5.64 27.39 -15.01
CA ASP A 231 -6.05 26.70 -13.80
C ASP A 231 -5.90 25.19 -14.01
N TYR A 232 -5.72 24.44 -12.93
CA TYR A 232 -6.00 23.01 -12.98
C TYR A 232 -7.50 22.80 -13.13
N ILE A 233 -7.89 21.91 -14.04
CA ILE A 233 -9.30 21.62 -14.33
C ILE A 233 -9.62 20.17 -14.00
N PHE A 234 -10.82 19.93 -13.50
CA PHE A 234 -11.32 18.58 -13.34
C PHE A 234 -11.81 18.08 -14.70
N LEU A 235 -11.17 17.04 -15.21
CA LEU A 235 -11.68 16.31 -16.36
C LEU A 235 -12.40 15.08 -15.81
N PRO A 236 -13.74 14.98 -15.92
CA PRO A 236 -14.48 13.84 -15.39
C PRO A 236 -13.99 12.49 -15.93
N ASN A 237 -13.30 12.55 -17.08
CA ASN A 237 -12.73 11.40 -17.75
C ASN A 237 -11.20 11.30 -17.63
N ALA A 238 -10.56 12.01 -16.71
CA ALA A 238 -9.15 11.82 -16.41
C ALA A 238 -8.99 11.61 -14.90
N ILE A 239 -8.25 10.57 -14.52
CA ILE A 239 -7.88 10.43 -13.12
C ILE A 239 -6.70 11.32 -12.84
N SER A 240 -6.91 12.12 -11.82
CA SER A 240 -5.90 12.93 -11.20
C SER A 240 -5.28 12.12 -10.05
N SER A 241 -3.97 11.97 -10.08
CA SER A 241 -3.18 11.31 -9.04
C SER A 241 -2.33 12.37 -8.36
N VAL A 242 -2.13 12.26 -7.05
CA VAL A 242 -1.18 13.08 -6.28
C VAL A 242 -0.32 12.16 -5.44
N ASN A 243 0.99 12.38 -5.47
CA ASN A 243 1.97 11.66 -4.67
C ASN A 243 2.90 12.68 -4.01
N ILE A 244 3.45 12.33 -2.85
CA ILE A 244 4.48 13.12 -2.16
C ILE A 244 5.57 12.20 -1.63
N ASN A 245 6.83 12.60 -1.76
CA ASN A 245 7.97 11.84 -1.20
C ASN A 245 8.41 12.39 0.16
N GLN A 246 9.36 11.71 0.82
CA GLN A 246 9.86 12.13 2.14
C GLN A 246 10.64 13.46 2.13
N SER A 247 11.02 13.96 0.95
CA SER A 247 11.64 15.29 0.81
C SER A 247 10.61 16.42 0.64
N GLY A 248 9.32 16.08 0.52
CA GLY A 248 8.24 17.04 0.28
C GLY A 248 8.10 17.45 -1.19
N GLU A 249 8.79 16.78 -2.12
CA GLU A 249 8.49 16.93 -3.53
C GLU A 249 7.15 16.25 -3.84
N ILE A 250 6.38 16.84 -4.75
CA ILE A 250 5.04 16.37 -5.10
C ILE A 250 5.01 16.04 -6.59
N ALA A 251 4.47 14.89 -6.95
CA ALA A 251 4.18 14.53 -8.34
C ALA A 251 2.67 14.35 -8.52
N PHE A 252 2.10 14.93 -9.57
CA PHE A 252 0.68 14.82 -9.82
C PHE A 252 0.30 14.88 -11.29
N SER A 253 -0.88 14.37 -11.61
CA SER A 253 -1.49 14.49 -12.93
C SER A 253 -2.75 15.36 -12.87
N SER A 254 -2.92 16.22 -13.86
CA SER A 254 -4.05 17.14 -13.91
C SER A 254 -4.31 17.66 -15.33
N GLY A 255 -5.56 18.04 -15.59
CA GLY A 255 -5.89 18.87 -16.75
C GLY A 255 -5.47 20.30 -16.49
N LEU A 256 -4.93 20.97 -17.50
CA LEU A 256 -4.75 22.42 -17.53
C LEU A 256 -5.78 23.03 -18.46
N GLY A 257 -6.43 24.09 -18.02
CA GLY A 257 -7.42 24.80 -18.82
C GLY A 257 -7.83 26.13 -18.21
N GLY A 258 -9.03 26.58 -18.58
CA GLY A 258 -9.57 27.88 -18.16
C GLY A 258 -9.62 28.90 -19.30
N ALA A 259 -10.35 30.00 -19.07
CA ALA A 259 -10.71 30.97 -20.12
C ALA A 259 -9.51 31.65 -20.80
N LEU A 260 -8.34 31.67 -20.15
CA LEU A 260 -7.12 32.28 -20.65
C LEU A 260 -6.04 31.25 -21.01
N CYS A 261 -6.33 29.95 -20.86
CA CYS A 261 -5.38 28.90 -21.20
C CYS A 261 -5.39 28.63 -22.72
N PRO A 262 -4.23 28.55 -23.40
CA PRO A 262 -4.18 28.45 -24.86
C PRO A 262 -4.91 27.23 -25.44
N SER A 263 -4.91 26.13 -24.69
CA SER A 263 -5.60 24.88 -25.01
C SER A 263 -5.77 24.07 -23.73
N GLU A 264 -6.86 23.30 -23.66
CA GLU A 264 -6.96 22.26 -22.64
C GLU A 264 -5.98 21.14 -22.97
N THR A 265 -5.15 20.76 -21.98
CA THR A 265 -4.23 19.63 -22.11
C THR A 265 -4.15 18.88 -20.79
N PHE A 266 -3.83 17.59 -20.83
CA PHE A 266 -3.54 16.81 -19.64
C PHE A 266 -2.04 16.68 -19.48
N GLY A 267 -1.54 16.84 -18.25
CA GLY A 267 -0.11 16.81 -17.98
C GLY A 267 0.24 16.08 -16.69
N ILE A 268 1.52 15.75 -16.60
CA ILE A 268 2.20 15.28 -15.41
C ILE A 268 3.10 16.42 -14.93
N PHE A 269 3.00 16.72 -13.65
CA PHE A 269 3.65 17.85 -12.99
C PHE A 269 4.46 17.36 -11.82
N LYS A 270 5.53 18.10 -11.52
CA LYS A 270 6.32 17.98 -10.31
C LYS A 270 6.34 19.33 -9.60
N TRP A 271 6.22 19.37 -8.29
CA TRP A 271 6.34 20.58 -7.48
C TRP A 271 7.38 20.38 -6.37
N ASP A 272 8.25 21.37 -6.19
CA ASP A 272 9.38 21.35 -5.25
C ASP A 272 9.35 22.59 -4.32
N GLN A 273 8.33 22.67 -3.46
CA GLN A 273 8.10 23.75 -2.47
C GLN A 273 7.73 25.12 -3.02
N GLU A 274 8.25 25.54 -4.17
CA GLU A 274 7.96 26.87 -4.71
C GLU A 274 7.62 26.86 -6.20
N LYS A 275 8.03 25.83 -6.92
CA LYS A 275 7.92 25.82 -8.37
C LYS A 275 7.23 24.56 -8.85
N THR A 276 6.15 24.77 -9.61
CA THR A 276 5.58 23.69 -10.41
C THR A 276 6.35 23.60 -11.72
N GLN A 277 6.90 22.43 -12.01
CA GLN A 277 7.45 22.04 -13.29
C GLN A 277 6.46 21.13 -14.01
N MET A 278 6.23 21.44 -15.28
CA MET A 278 5.57 20.52 -16.21
C MET A 278 6.60 19.51 -16.70
N ILE A 279 6.38 18.23 -16.45
CA ILE A 279 7.28 17.13 -16.84
C ILE A 279 6.93 16.65 -18.24
N LEU A 280 5.64 16.43 -18.48
CA LEU A 280 5.12 15.92 -19.74
C LEU A 280 3.67 16.38 -19.94
N THR A 281 3.29 16.67 -21.18
CA THR A 281 1.92 16.93 -21.59
C THR A 281 1.47 16.02 -22.72
N SER A 282 0.15 15.84 -22.82
CA SER A 282 -0.43 15.18 -23.99
C SER A 282 -0.10 15.97 -25.26
N GLY A 283 0.38 15.27 -26.28
CA GLY A 283 0.89 15.81 -27.53
C GLY A 283 2.42 15.95 -27.60
N ASP A 284 3.15 15.81 -26.48
CA ASP A 284 4.61 15.91 -26.50
C ASP A 284 5.25 14.78 -27.31
N PRO A 285 6.35 15.04 -28.04
CA PRO A 285 7.03 14.03 -28.84
C PRO A 285 7.70 12.98 -27.97
N VAL A 286 7.66 11.73 -28.42
CA VAL A 286 8.32 10.60 -27.74
C VAL A 286 9.82 10.61 -28.07
N PRO A 287 10.73 10.63 -27.08
CA PRO A 287 12.17 10.60 -27.33
C PRO A 287 12.59 9.38 -28.18
N GLY A 288 13.26 9.64 -29.30
CA GLY A 288 13.78 8.60 -30.20
C GLY A 288 12.79 8.02 -31.20
N MET A 289 11.48 8.32 -31.10
CA MET A 289 10.46 7.83 -32.03
C MET A 289 9.91 8.98 -32.88
N ALA A 290 10.35 9.08 -34.14
CA ALA A 290 9.85 10.09 -35.06
C ALA A 290 8.33 9.95 -35.25
N ASP A 291 7.65 11.08 -35.43
CA ASP A 291 6.19 11.17 -35.66
C ASP A 291 5.33 10.52 -34.57
N THR A 292 5.87 10.30 -33.37
CA THR A 292 5.14 9.68 -32.26
C THR A 292 4.97 10.68 -31.12
N THR A 293 3.76 10.80 -30.60
CA THR A 293 3.42 11.67 -29.46
C THR A 293 2.86 10.88 -28.28
N PHE A 294 3.09 11.39 -27.08
CA PHE A 294 2.44 10.94 -25.86
C PHE A 294 0.99 11.38 -25.84
N HIS A 295 0.09 10.48 -25.45
CA HIS A 295 -1.29 10.78 -25.13
C HIS A 295 -1.56 10.29 -23.71
N LEU A 296 -1.81 11.26 -22.83
CA LEU A 296 -2.06 11.04 -21.41
C LEU A 296 -3.57 11.04 -21.09
N ASP A 297 -4.40 11.41 -22.07
CA ASP A 297 -5.85 11.46 -22.02
C ASP A 297 -6.49 10.38 -22.92
N LEU A 298 -7.46 9.62 -22.37
CA LEU A 298 -8.42 8.71 -23.03
C LEU A 298 -7.89 7.64 -24.01
N ASP A 299 -8.50 6.43 -24.02
CA ASP A 299 -8.17 5.45 -25.08
C ASP A 299 -8.67 5.89 -26.47
N SER A 300 -8.14 5.21 -27.49
CA SER A 300 -8.55 5.34 -28.90
C SER A 300 -10.03 5.04 -29.17
N ARG A 301 -10.77 4.47 -28.21
CA ARG A 301 -12.18 4.11 -28.28
C ARG A 301 -13.08 5.12 -27.55
N GLY A 302 -12.52 6.17 -26.96
CA GLY A 302 -13.25 7.08 -26.06
C GLY A 302 -13.68 6.40 -24.75
N LEU A 303 -13.17 5.19 -24.47
CA LEU A 303 -13.28 4.55 -23.18
C LEU A 303 -12.14 5.07 -22.32
N ASN A 304 -12.52 5.50 -21.14
CA ASN A 304 -11.60 6.09 -20.20
C ASN A 304 -10.76 4.96 -19.59
N ILE A 305 -9.52 4.78 -20.06
CA ILE A 305 -8.51 3.88 -19.45
C ILE A 305 -8.41 4.16 -17.95
N PHE A 306 -8.67 5.41 -17.58
CA PHE A 306 -8.48 5.98 -16.27
C PHE A 306 -9.82 6.33 -15.62
N ALA A 307 -10.90 5.55 -15.74
CA ALA A 307 -12.13 5.83 -14.98
C ALA A 307 -12.18 5.14 -13.60
N ILE A 308 -11.27 4.19 -13.34
CA ILE A 308 -11.45 3.23 -12.23
C ILE A 308 -10.28 3.11 -11.26
N ASN A 309 -9.11 3.74 -11.44
CA ASN A 309 -7.95 3.54 -10.56
C ASN A 309 -7.30 4.85 -10.10
N VAL A 310 -7.45 5.22 -8.82
CA VAL A 310 -7.06 6.55 -8.27
C VAL A 310 -5.54 6.85 -8.20
N ASN A 311 -4.64 5.90 -8.47
CA ASN A 311 -3.19 6.08 -8.26
C ASN A 311 -2.33 5.68 -9.47
N ILE A 312 -2.55 6.34 -10.61
CA ILE A 312 -1.89 6.01 -11.89
C ILE A 312 -0.39 6.31 -11.91
N LEU A 313 0.04 7.30 -11.14
CA LEU A 313 1.44 7.66 -11.00
C LEU A 313 2.01 6.93 -9.79
N SER A 314 3.26 6.47 -9.93
CA SER A 314 4.09 6.07 -8.79
C SER A 314 5.24 7.07 -8.66
N PHE A 315 5.59 7.45 -7.43
CA PHE A 315 6.63 8.43 -7.13
C PHE A 315 7.53 7.91 -6.01
N ASN A 316 8.84 7.92 -6.22
CA ASN A 316 9.81 7.43 -5.24
C ASN A 316 10.55 8.56 -4.51
N ASP A 317 11.32 8.21 -3.48
CA ASP A 317 12.09 9.16 -2.66
C ASP A 317 13.29 9.78 -3.41
N GLN A 318 13.66 9.26 -4.59
CA GLN A 318 14.65 9.88 -5.49
C GLN A 318 14.01 10.92 -6.39
N GLY A 319 12.68 11.09 -6.34
CA GLY A 319 11.95 12.04 -7.16
C GLY A 319 11.72 11.57 -8.60
N GLU A 320 11.77 10.25 -8.86
CA GLU A 320 11.39 9.64 -10.13
C GLU A 320 9.88 9.39 -10.19
N ILE A 321 9.28 9.58 -11.36
CA ILE A 321 7.84 9.44 -11.62
C ILE A 321 7.63 8.32 -12.64
N SER A 322 6.90 7.27 -12.29
CA SER A 322 6.43 6.25 -13.23
C SER A 322 5.02 6.57 -13.66
N PHE A 323 4.78 6.47 -14.97
CA PHE A 323 3.49 6.77 -15.57
C PHE A 323 3.21 5.92 -16.81
N PRO A 324 1.96 5.46 -16.98
CA PRO A 324 1.52 4.90 -18.25
C PRO A 324 1.21 6.01 -19.27
N ALA A 325 1.34 5.68 -20.54
CA ALA A 325 0.94 6.55 -21.64
C ALA A 325 0.48 5.73 -22.85
N ILE A 326 -0.39 6.32 -23.66
CA ILE A 326 -0.67 5.83 -25.01
C ILE A 326 0.24 6.59 -25.97
N LEU A 327 0.99 5.87 -26.78
CA LEU A 327 1.78 6.46 -27.86
C LEU A 327 0.94 6.47 -29.11
N ARG A 328 0.88 7.60 -29.83
CA ARG A 328 0.21 7.68 -31.13
C ARG A 328 1.17 8.11 -32.21
N ASN A 329 1.13 7.42 -33.34
CA ASN A 329 1.85 7.83 -34.52
C ASN A 329 1.01 8.82 -35.35
N ALA A 330 1.50 10.03 -35.54
CA ALA A 330 0.82 11.10 -36.25
C ALA A 330 0.61 10.80 -37.74
N ALA A 331 1.47 9.97 -38.35
CA ALA A 331 1.42 9.68 -39.78
C ALA A 331 0.33 8.66 -40.15
N ASN A 332 0.08 7.65 -39.30
CA ASN A 332 -0.86 6.55 -39.61
C ASN A 332 -1.95 6.33 -38.55
N GLY A 333 -1.93 7.07 -37.43
CA GLY A 333 -2.92 6.96 -36.36
C GLY A 333 -2.83 5.68 -35.51
N SER A 334 -1.83 4.83 -35.72
CA SER A 334 -1.60 3.65 -34.86
C SER A 334 -1.32 4.11 -33.43
N ALA A 335 -1.74 3.28 -32.47
CA ALA A 335 -1.60 3.56 -31.06
C ALA A 335 -1.07 2.31 -30.34
N LYS A 336 -0.22 2.53 -29.34
CA LYS A 336 0.27 1.49 -28.44
C LYS A 336 0.30 1.96 -27.01
N GLU A 337 0.02 1.06 -26.10
CA GLU A 337 0.18 1.29 -24.67
C GLU A 337 1.66 1.19 -24.28
N SER A 338 2.06 1.97 -23.27
CA SER A 338 3.45 2.06 -22.84
C SER A 338 3.60 2.53 -21.40
N LEU A 339 4.72 2.19 -20.80
CA LEU A 339 5.06 2.52 -19.43
C LEU A 339 6.44 3.20 -19.39
N TRP A 340 6.52 4.31 -18.66
CA TRP A 340 7.67 5.20 -18.67
C TRP A 340 8.06 5.63 -17.27
N ILE A 341 9.31 6.05 -17.14
CA ILE A 341 9.85 6.67 -15.93
C ILE A 341 10.47 8.02 -16.32
N ALA A 342 9.99 9.10 -15.73
CA ALA A 342 10.69 10.38 -15.70
C ALA A 342 11.61 10.39 -14.48
N ASP A 343 12.91 10.58 -14.68
CA ASP A 343 13.83 10.72 -13.55
C ASP A 343 13.70 12.08 -12.86
N SER A 344 14.48 12.31 -11.81
CA SER A 344 14.46 13.56 -11.04
C SER A 344 14.85 14.80 -11.84
N SER A 345 15.53 14.63 -12.98
CA SER A 345 15.85 15.72 -13.93
C SER A 345 14.73 15.96 -14.96
N GLY A 346 13.71 15.10 -15.00
CA GLY A 346 12.64 15.10 -15.99
C GLY A 346 12.98 14.32 -17.26
N ALA A 347 14.09 13.57 -17.30
CA ALA A 347 14.43 12.77 -18.47
C ALA A 347 13.54 11.51 -18.52
N ILE A 348 12.88 11.31 -19.66
CA ILE A 348 11.87 10.25 -19.85
C ILE A 348 12.53 9.00 -20.46
N ARG A 349 12.40 7.87 -19.76
CA ARG A 349 12.97 6.57 -20.12
C ARG A 349 11.87 5.52 -20.27
N LEU A 350 11.96 4.70 -21.32
CA LEU A 350 11.01 3.61 -21.53
C LEU A 350 11.25 2.51 -20.50
N LEU A 351 10.19 2.08 -19.82
CA LEU A 351 10.18 0.89 -19.00
C LEU A 351 9.56 -0.30 -19.75
N LEU A 352 8.44 -0.11 -20.44
CA LEU A 352 7.79 -1.19 -21.20
C LEU A 352 6.96 -0.65 -22.36
N LEU A 353 6.96 -1.35 -23.50
CA LEU A 353 6.14 -1.03 -24.66
C LEU A 353 5.26 -2.23 -25.03
N GLU A 354 3.99 -1.98 -25.36
CA GLU A 354 3.09 -3.00 -25.90
C GLU A 354 3.68 -3.66 -27.17
N GLY A 355 3.59 -4.99 -27.25
CA GLY A 355 4.19 -5.76 -28.33
C GLY A 355 5.65 -6.20 -28.08
N GLU A 356 6.28 -5.79 -26.97
CA GLU A 356 7.49 -6.47 -26.49
C GLU A 356 7.21 -7.92 -26.08
N PHE A 357 8.26 -8.73 -25.97
CA PHE A 357 8.17 -10.14 -25.57
C PHE A 357 9.31 -10.50 -24.59
N LEU A 358 9.13 -11.59 -23.83
CA LEU A 358 10.19 -12.10 -22.94
C LEU A 358 11.28 -12.81 -23.76
N ALA A 359 12.53 -12.72 -23.30
CA ALA A 359 13.64 -13.43 -23.92
C ALA A 359 13.44 -14.96 -23.95
N GLU A 360 12.73 -15.48 -22.95
CA GLU A 360 12.41 -16.91 -22.79
C GLU A 360 11.16 -17.37 -23.56
N ASP A 361 10.31 -16.43 -24.01
CA ASP A 361 9.13 -16.72 -24.82
C ASP A 361 8.91 -15.65 -25.90
N VAL A 362 9.59 -15.83 -27.03
CA VAL A 362 9.56 -14.89 -28.17
C VAL A 362 8.24 -14.91 -28.95
N ASN A 363 7.34 -15.86 -28.68
CA ASN A 363 6.07 -15.98 -29.40
C ASN A 363 4.92 -15.26 -28.70
N SER A 364 5.12 -14.83 -27.45
CA SER A 364 4.09 -14.20 -26.66
C SER A 364 4.42 -12.73 -26.43
N THR A 365 3.66 -11.87 -27.09
CA THR A 365 3.78 -10.41 -26.93
C THR A 365 2.96 -9.90 -25.75
N PHE A 366 3.42 -8.82 -25.15
CA PHE A 366 2.75 -8.15 -24.04
C PHE A 366 1.60 -7.28 -24.53
N LEU A 367 0.51 -7.32 -23.76
CA LEU A 367 -0.54 -6.33 -23.71
C LEU A 367 -0.49 -5.68 -22.33
N LEU A 368 -0.57 -4.36 -22.26
CA LEU A 368 -0.62 -3.68 -20.97
C LEU A 368 -2.09 -3.69 -20.49
N PRO A 369 -2.38 -4.13 -19.26
CA PRO A 369 -3.75 -4.22 -18.79
C PRO A 369 -4.13 -2.93 -18.04
N PHE A 370 -4.10 -1.75 -18.68
CA PHE A 370 -4.40 -0.50 -17.97
C PHE A 370 -5.84 -0.41 -17.43
N THR A 371 -6.72 -1.32 -17.85
CA THR A 371 -8.08 -1.46 -17.30
C THR A 371 -8.14 -2.31 -16.02
N GLU A 372 -7.07 -3.00 -15.64
CA GLU A 372 -7.01 -3.83 -14.43
C GLU A 372 -6.35 -3.03 -13.29
N THR A 373 -6.65 -3.37 -12.04
CA THR A 373 -6.33 -2.60 -10.82
C THR A 373 -4.84 -2.49 -10.48
N SER A 374 -3.96 -2.87 -11.40
CA SER A 374 -2.54 -3.06 -11.14
C SER A 374 -1.74 -2.16 -12.07
N LEU A 375 -1.09 -1.18 -11.49
CA LEU A 375 -0.25 -0.18 -12.14
C LEU A 375 1.23 -0.52 -11.88
N PRO A 376 2.15 0.16 -12.58
CA PRO A 376 3.57 0.05 -12.26
C PRO A 376 3.87 0.51 -10.83
N LEU A 377 4.72 -0.22 -10.14
CA LEU A 377 5.31 0.21 -8.87
C LEU A 377 6.80 0.44 -9.06
N MET A 378 7.34 1.46 -8.40
CA MET A 378 8.77 1.71 -8.34
C MET A 378 9.25 1.67 -6.90
N GLY A 379 10.47 1.16 -6.74
CA GLY A 379 11.24 1.24 -5.52
C GLY A 379 12.39 2.22 -5.67
N SER A 380 12.85 2.75 -4.54
CA SER A 380 13.99 3.64 -4.43
C SER A 380 15.31 3.11 -5.02
N ASN A 381 15.44 1.79 -5.12
CA ASN A 381 16.62 1.14 -5.69
C ASN A 381 16.64 1.13 -7.24
N GLY A 382 15.69 1.83 -7.88
CA GLY A 382 15.52 1.89 -9.34
C GLY A 382 14.83 0.66 -9.94
N SER A 383 14.42 -0.31 -9.13
CA SER A 383 13.62 -1.45 -9.57
C SER A 383 12.18 -1.02 -9.77
N SER A 384 11.52 -1.63 -10.76
CA SER A 384 10.11 -1.44 -11.03
C SER A 384 9.44 -2.79 -11.18
N ILE A 385 8.19 -2.88 -10.77
CA ILE A 385 7.31 -4.01 -11.06
C ILE A 385 6.20 -3.54 -12.00
N ALA A 386 5.96 -4.31 -13.06
CA ALA A 386 4.92 -4.06 -14.03
C ALA A 386 4.06 -5.32 -14.25
N PRO A 387 2.76 -5.27 -13.94
CA PRO A 387 1.82 -6.30 -14.35
C PRO A 387 1.56 -6.19 -15.87
N VAL A 388 1.60 -7.31 -16.57
CA VAL A 388 1.43 -7.38 -18.04
C VAL A 388 0.58 -8.59 -18.40
N LYS A 389 -0.15 -8.51 -19.50
CA LYS A 389 -0.86 -9.65 -20.07
C LYS A 389 -0.01 -10.29 -21.17
N ILE A 390 0.25 -11.58 -21.05
CA ILE A 390 0.99 -12.41 -22.00
C ILE A 390 -0.01 -13.39 -22.62
N GLY A 391 -0.49 -13.08 -23.83
CA GLY A 391 -1.59 -13.82 -24.46
C GLY A 391 -2.89 -13.73 -23.63
N HIS A 392 -3.29 -14.84 -23.00
CA HIS A 392 -4.44 -14.90 -22.08
C HIS A 392 -4.04 -14.96 -20.60
N SER A 393 -2.75 -14.97 -20.30
CA SER A 393 -2.21 -15.06 -18.94
C SER A 393 -1.80 -13.68 -18.42
N LEU A 394 -1.89 -13.46 -17.11
CA LEU A 394 -1.31 -12.29 -16.44
C LEU A 394 0.09 -12.67 -15.93
N ALA A 395 1.05 -11.78 -16.09
CA ALA A 395 2.40 -11.92 -15.60
C ALA A 395 2.81 -10.66 -14.83
N ILE A 396 3.73 -10.83 -13.89
CA ILE A 396 4.35 -9.76 -13.13
C ILE A 396 5.81 -9.72 -13.56
N LEU A 397 6.23 -8.62 -14.18
CA LEU A 397 7.60 -8.40 -14.61
C LEU A 397 8.31 -7.48 -13.62
N ALA A 398 9.63 -7.63 -13.51
CA ALA A 398 10.47 -6.67 -12.82
C ALA A 398 11.78 -6.38 -13.53
N GLY A 399 12.32 -5.19 -13.26
CA GLY A 399 13.60 -4.76 -13.79
C GLY A 399 13.77 -3.25 -13.63
N THR A 400 14.74 -2.70 -14.34
CA THR A 400 15.03 -1.26 -14.34
C THR A 400 14.55 -0.63 -15.67
N PRO A 401 14.29 0.69 -15.70
CA PRO A 401 14.03 1.39 -16.95
C PRO A 401 15.24 1.32 -17.88
N ARG A 402 14.99 1.33 -19.18
CA ARG A 402 16.07 1.37 -20.17
C ARG A 402 16.85 2.68 -20.05
N LEU A 403 18.17 2.62 -20.23
CA LEU A 403 19.00 3.83 -20.32
C LEU A 403 18.66 4.69 -21.56
N SER A 404 18.14 4.05 -22.61
CA SER A 404 17.72 4.70 -23.86
C SER A 404 16.56 3.95 -24.49
N GLN A 405 15.68 4.65 -25.20
CA GLN A 405 14.60 4.07 -26.01
C GLN A 405 15.20 3.35 -27.24
N PRO A 406 15.10 2.01 -27.38
CA PRO A 406 15.69 1.27 -28.50
C PRO A 406 14.92 1.37 -29.82
N TYR A 407 13.66 1.82 -29.79
CA TYR A 407 12.77 1.80 -30.96
C TYR A 407 12.73 3.14 -31.68
N VAL A 408 12.68 3.10 -33.02
CA VAL A 408 12.56 4.32 -33.85
C VAL A 408 11.12 4.65 -34.24
N ASN A 409 10.18 3.71 -34.04
CA ASN A 409 8.75 3.93 -34.22
C ASN A 409 7.93 2.96 -33.33
N ILE A 410 6.66 3.29 -33.08
CA ILE A 410 5.82 2.49 -32.17
C ILE A 410 5.48 1.09 -32.68
N ASN A 411 5.59 0.80 -33.98
CA ASN A 411 5.28 -0.53 -34.52
C ASN A 411 6.40 -1.54 -34.29
N GLU A 412 7.58 -1.08 -33.87
CA GLU A 412 8.64 -1.96 -33.42
C GLU A 412 8.27 -2.63 -32.08
N GLY A 413 8.80 -3.82 -31.90
CA GLY A 413 8.68 -4.62 -30.69
C GLY A 413 9.90 -5.51 -30.60
N GLY A 414 10.48 -5.60 -29.42
CA GLY A 414 11.70 -6.35 -29.18
C GLY A 414 11.65 -7.15 -27.88
N VAL A 415 12.80 -7.69 -27.52
CA VAL A 415 12.98 -8.34 -26.23
C VAL A 415 12.88 -7.28 -25.14
N SER A 416 12.00 -7.51 -24.18
CA SER A 416 11.90 -6.68 -22.99
C SER A 416 13.14 -6.81 -22.12
N GLN A 417 13.58 -5.71 -21.51
CA GLN A 417 14.65 -5.76 -20.50
C GLN A 417 14.13 -6.25 -19.13
N LEU A 418 12.82 -6.33 -18.95
CA LEU A 418 12.21 -6.85 -17.73
C LEU A 418 12.22 -8.37 -17.73
N SER A 419 12.33 -8.95 -16.54
CA SER A 419 12.29 -10.39 -16.31
C SER A 419 10.97 -10.79 -15.67
N SER A 420 10.45 -11.96 -16.01
CA SER A 420 9.24 -12.50 -15.39
C SER A 420 9.53 -12.92 -13.95
N ILE A 421 8.82 -12.33 -12.98
CA ILE A 421 8.79 -12.82 -11.60
C ILE A 421 7.79 -13.98 -11.49
N LEU A 422 6.59 -13.76 -12.00
CA LEU A 422 5.46 -14.66 -11.79
C LEU A 422 4.52 -14.62 -12.98
N GLN A 423 3.94 -15.75 -13.33
CA GLN A 423 2.88 -15.84 -14.34
C GLN A 423 1.69 -16.63 -13.78
N LEU A 424 0.48 -16.40 -14.29
CA LEU A 424 -0.60 -17.37 -14.06
C LEU A 424 -0.16 -18.73 -14.60
N ALA A 425 -0.63 -19.78 -13.93
CA ALA A 425 -0.18 -21.15 -14.10
C ALA A 425 1.21 -21.51 -13.53
N ASP A 426 2.01 -20.56 -13.03
CA ASP A 426 3.20 -20.90 -12.23
C ASP A 426 2.78 -21.63 -10.94
N GLN A 427 3.61 -22.57 -10.47
CA GLN A 427 3.43 -23.23 -9.17
C GLN A 427 3.67 -22.23 -8.03
N PRO A 428 2.69 -21.98 -7.14
CA PRO A 428 2.85 -21.09 -6.01
C PRO A 428 3.75 -21.71 -4.95
N PRO A 429 4.79 -21.00 -4.47
CA PRO A 429 5.57 -21.45 -3.32
C PRO A 429 4.66 -21.76 -2.13
N GLY A 430 4.98 -22.84 -1.40
CA GLY A 430 4.21 -23.28 -0.23
C GLY A 430 3.05 -24.22 -0.54
N PHE A 431 2.73 -24.50 -1.80
CA PHE A 431 1.70 -25.47 -2.20
C PHE A 431 2.28 -26.67 -2.96
N GLY A 432 1.47 -27.73 -3.09
CA GLY A 432 1.87 -28.93 -3.83
C GLY A 432 1.98 -28.71 -5.34
N ASP A 433 2.63 -29.64 -6.04
CA ASP A 433 2.96 -29.54 -7.47
C ASP A 433 1.76 -29.47 -8.43
N THR A 434 0.54 -29.69 -7.93
CA THR A 434 -0.70 -29.61 -8.71
C THR A 434 -1.39 -28.25 -8.56
N TRP A 435 -0.90 -27.41 -7.66
CA TRP A 435 -1.43 -26.06 -7.44
C TRP A 435 -0.79 -25.08 -8.42
N PHE A 436 -1.57 -24.10 -8.85
CA PHE A 436 -1.09 -23.03 -9.73
C PHE A 436 -1.79 -21.70 -9.42
N PHE A 437 -1.13 -20.58 -9.73
CA PHE A 437 -1.75 -19.26 -9.64
C PHE A 437 -2.88 -19.11 -10.67
N SER A 438 -4.09 -18.79 -10.21
CA SER A 438 -5.25 -18.56 -11.07
C SER A 438 -5.60 -17.08 -11.23
N SER A 439 -5.19 -16.23 -10.29
CA SER A 439 -5.30 -14.77 -10.40
C SER A 439 -4.32 -14.04 -9.49
N PHE A 440 -4.02 -12.80 -9.85
CA PHE A 440 -3.40 -11.80 -8.97
C PHE A 440 -4.39 -10.64 -8.82
N SER A 441 -4.51 -10.08 -7.62
CA SER A 441 -5.40 -8.93 -7.38
C SER A 441 -4.63 -7.65 -7.07
N SER A 442 -3.53 -7.81 -6.34
CA SER A 442 -2.87 -6.71 -5.66
C SER A 442 -1.38 -6.94 -5.53
N ILE A 443 -0.61 -5.87 -5.65
CA ILE A 443 0.84 -5.87 -5.50
C ILE A 443 1.20 -4.61 -4.72
N ALA A 444 2.06 -4.72 -3.71
CA ALA A 444 2.73 -3.60 -3.08
C ALA A 444 4.25 -3.74 -3.23
N MET A 445 4.97 -2.63 -3.21
CA MET A 445 6.43 -2.59 -3.25
C MET A 445 6.94 -1.62 -2.18
N ASN A 446 8.11 -1.89 -1.60
CA ASN A 446 8.77 -0.97 -0.69
C ASN A 446 10.03 -0.32 -1.29
N LYS A 447 10.66 0.60 -0.56
CA LYS A 447 11.87 1.33 -0.99
C LYS A 447 13.02 0.39 -1.39
N ALA A 448 13.12 -0.76 -0.73
CA ALA A 448 14.15 -1.76 -0.99
C ALA A 448 13.87 -2.62 -2.24
N GLY A 449 12.75 -2.41 -2.93
CA GLY A 449 12.30 -3.22 -4.06
C GLY A 449 11.78 -4.60 -3.66
N GLN A 450 11.53 -4.83 -2.36
CA GLN A 450 10.74 -5.99 -1.94
C GLN A 450 9.30 -5.74 -2.34
N PHE A 451 8.60 -6.79 -2.76
CA PHE A 451 7.20 -6.73 -3.09
C PHE A 451 6.41 -7.75 -2.29
N ALA A 452 5.13 -7.44 -2.10
CA ALA A 452 4.13 -8.35 -1.61
C ALA A 452 2.99 -8.41 -2.63
N LEU A 453 2.41 -9.58 -2.84
CA LEU A 453 1.27 -9.74 -3.72
C LEU A 453 0.23 -10.66 -3.10
N SER A 454 -1.01 -10.46 -3.48
CA SER A 454 -2.09 -11.39 -3.17
C SER A 454 -2.73 -11.93 -4.44
N GLY A 455 -3.23 -13.15 -4.32
CA GLY A 455 -3.75 -13.89 -5.45
C GLY A 455 -4.50 -15.13 -5.04
N ALA A 456 -5.18 -15.72 -6.01
CA ALA A 456 -5.84 -17.01 -5.85
C ALA A 456 -5.00 -18.12 -6.48
N VAL A 457 -5.08 -19.30 -5.88
CA VAL A 457 -4.46 -20.54 -6.36
C VAL A 457 -5.51 -21.63 -6.43
N VAL A 458 -5.35 -22.54 -7.39
CA VAL A 458 -6.29 -23.63 -7.65
C VAL A 458 -5.51 -24.94 -7.79
N ASP A 459 -6.05 -26.03 -7.25
CA ASP A 459 -5.51 -27.38 -7.43
C ASP A 459 -6.02 -27.96 -8.75
N ALA A 460 -5.13 -28.25 -9.70
CA ALA A 460 -5.48 -28.83 -10.99
C ALA A 460 -6.17 -30.20 -10.89
N ASN A 461 -6.05 -30.90 -9.76
CA ASN A 461 -6.73 -32.17 -9.53
C ASN A 461 -8.18 -32.04 -9.07
N ASP A 462 -8.61 -30.85 -8.66
CA ASP A 462 -9.98 -30.59 -8.21
C ASP A 462 -10.74 -29.75 -9.24
N ALA A 463 -11.42 -30.44 -10.14
CA ALA A 463 -12.28 -29.81 -11.14
C ALA A 463 -13.67 -29.43 -10.61
N SER A 464 -13.95 -29.64 -9.31
CA SER A 464 -15.25 -29.29 -8.75
C SER A 464 -15.38 -27.77 -8.61
N THR A 465 -16.60 -27.26 -8.76
CA THR A 465 -16.92 -25.86 -8.55
C THR A 465 -17.82 -25.71 -7.34
N ASP A 466 -17.68 -24.62 -6.60
CA ASP A 466 -18.62 -24.24 -5.56
C ASP A 466 -19.98 -23.81 -6.16
N ALA A 467 -20.92 -23.43 -5.31
CA ALA A 467 -22.26 -23.02 -5.73
C ALA A 467 -22.28 -21.74 -6.59
N LEU A 468 -21.17 -21.00 -6.66
CA LEU A 468 -21.01 -19.77 -7.44
C LEU A 468 -20.25 -20.03 -8.75
N GLY A 469 -19.79 -21.25 -9.00
CA GLY A 469 -19.02 -21.63 -10.19
C GLY A 469 -17.52 -21.38 -10.06
N SER A 470 -17.03 -20.95 -8.89
CA SER A 470 -15.59 -20.84 -8.61
C SER A 470 -15.02 -22.23 -8.31
N PRO A 471 -13.74 -22.53 -8.62
CA PRO A 471 -13.13 -23.81 -8.26
C PRO A 471 -13.24 -24.07 -6.76
N ALA A 472 -13.71 -25.25 -6.35
CA ALA A 472 -13.92 -25.56 -4.94
C ALA A 472 -12.60 -25.65 -4.15
N SER A 473 -11.49 -25.96 -4.84
CA SER A 473 -10.14 -25.94 -4.29
C SER A 473 -9.53 -24.54 -4.24
N GLN A 474 -10.22 -23.50 -4.72
CA GLN A 474 -9.65 -22.16 -4.77
C GLN A 474 -9.26 -21.71 -3.36
N LYS A 475 -8.01 -21.29 -3.21
CA LYS A 475 -7.49 -20.66 -1.99
C LYS A 475 -6.89 -19.32 -2.32
N TYR A 476 -6.93 -18.41 -1.36
CA TYR A 476 -6.24 -17.14 -1.40
C TYR A 476 -4.93 -17.22 -0.62
N GLY A 477 -3.96 -16.45 -1.05
CA GLY A 477 -2.68 -16.31 -0.38
C GLY A 477 -2.08 -14.92 -0.51
N ILE A 478 -1.11 -14.66 0.35
CA ILE A 478 -0.21 -13.53 0.28
C ILE A 478 1.20 -14.08 0.13
N TRP A 479 1.93 -13.58 -0.86
CA TRP A 479 3.33 -13.89 -1.08
C TRP A 479 4.18 -12.63 -0.99
N ARG A 480 5.46 -12.79 -0.68
CA ARG A 480 6.44 -11.70 -0.76
C ARG A 480 7.77 -12.17 -1.36
N GLY A 481 8.55 -11.26 -1.90
CA GLY A 481 9.88 -11.55 -2.43
C GLY A 481 10.58 -10.30 -2.96
N THR A 482 11.77 -10.47 -3.51
CA THR A 482 12.52 -9.47 -4.31
C THR A 482 12.71 -9.93 -5.76
N SER A 483 12.46 -11.20 -6.03
CA SER A 483 12.65 -11.90 -7.29
C SER A 483 11.75 -13.15 -7.38
N LYS A 484 11.86 -13.93 -8.47
CA LYS A 484 11.18 -15.24 -8.57
C LYS A 484 11.75 -16.28 -7.59
N SER A 485 13.06 -16.26 -7.36
CA SER A 485 13.76 -17.30 -6.59
C SER A 485 13.59 -17.21 -5.08
N ASP A 486 13.15 -16.07 -4.57
CA ASP A 486 12.93 -15.79 -3.15
C ASP A 486 11.46 -15.49 -2.83
N LEU A 487 10.55 -15.78 -3.77
CA LEU A 487 9.11 -15.68 -3.53
C LEU A 487 8.72 -16.67 -2.44
N GLU A 488 8.13 -16.17 -1.36
CA GLU A 488 7.70 -16.97 -0.22
C GLU A 488 6.24 -16.75 0.14
N LEU A 489 5.58 -17.82 0.56
CA LEU A 489 4.21 -17.77 1.06
C LEU A 489 4.21 -17.21 2.49
N VAL A 490 3.42 -16.16 2.69
CA VAL A 490 3.31 -15.42 3.94
C VAL A 490 2.09 -15.87 4.75
N ALA A 491 0.93 -15.89 4.09
CA ALA A 491 -0.35 -16.29 4.67
C ALA A 491 -1.24 -16.92 3.59
N TYR A 492 -2.14 -17.82 3.97
CA TYR A 492 -3.06 -18.50 3.05
C TYR A 492 -4.32 -19.02 3.73
N ASP A 493 -5.35 -19.31 2.94
CA ASP A 493 -6.60 -19.89 3.45
C ASP A 493 -6.40 -21.27 4.08
N GLY A 494 -6.83 -21.37 5.33
CA GLY A 494 -6.68 -22.55 6.17
C GLY A 494 -5.35 -22.60 6.93
N MET A 495 -4.55 -21.53 6.92
CA MET A 495 -3.30 -21.50 7.68
C MET A 495 -3.60 -21.56 9.18
N PRO A 496 -2.93 -22.45 9.96
CA PRO A 496 -3.05 -22.43 11.41
C PRO A 496 -2.35 -21.19 11.98
N VAL A 497 -3.05 -20.45 12.84
CA VAL A 497 -2.49 -19.33 13.61
C VAL A 497 -2.76 -19.56 15.10
N SER A 498 -1.82 -19.17 15.96
CA SER A 498 -1.97 -19.31 17.40
C SER A 498 -2.60 -18.05 17.99
N VAL A 499 -3.80 -18.19 18.56
CA VAL A 499 -4.54 -17.12 19.25
C VAL A 499 -4.83 -17.59 20.68
N ASP A 500 -4.38 -16.83 21.67
CA ASP A 500 -4.49 -17.19 23.10
C ASP A 500 -3.97 -18.61 23.44
N GLY A 501 -2.89 -19.02 22.77
CA GLY A 501 -2.29 -20.35 22.93
C GLY A 501 -3.11 -21.50 22.33
N LYS A 502 -4.15 -21.20 21.53
CA LYS A 502 -4.91 -22.18 20.75
C LYS A 502 -4.65 -22.00 19.26
N GLU A 503 -4.51 -23.11 18.57
CA GLU A 503 -4.43 -23.11 17.11
C GLU A 503 -5.84 -22.92 16.53
N VAL A 504 -6.00 -21.88 15.72
CA VAL A 504 -7.23 -21.54 15.01
C VAL A 504 -6.94 -21.43 13.52
N SER A 505 -7.95 -21.67 12.68
CA SER A 505 -7.78 -21.58 11.22
C SER A 505 -7.99 -20.14 10.76
N PHE A 506 -6.99 -19.60 10.07
CA PHE A 506 -7.10 -18.33 9.34
C PHE A 506 -7.77 -18.54 7.98
N ASP A 507 -8.59 -17.58 7.56
CA ASP A 507 -9.26 -17.59 6.26
C ASP A 507 -9.37 -16.14 5.74
N PHE A 508 -9.00 -15.90 4.48
CA PHE A 508 -9.27 -14.63 3.80
C PHE A 508 -10.76 -14.48 3.43
N ALA A 509 -11.57 -15.48 3.79
CA ALA A 509 -13.00 -15.68 3.56
C ALA A 509 -13.68 -14.45 2.97
N ILE A 510 -14.03 -14.62 1.71
CA ILE A 510 -15.03 -13.81 1.04
C ILE A 510 -16.31 -13.88 1.87
N GLY A 511 -16.67 -12.81 2.57
CA GLY A 511 -17.92 -12.76 3.33
C GLY A 511 -19.11 -13.16 2.45
N ARG A 512 -19.60 -14.40 2.60
CA ARG A 512 -20.87 -14.83 2.02
C ARG A 512 -21.99 -14.20 2.84
N SER A 513 -22.23 -12.91 2.62
CA SER A 513 -23.44 -12.29 3.16
C SER A 513 -24.64 -12.86 2.40
N THR A 514 -25.34 -13.81 3.02
CA THR A 514 -26.68 -14.19 2.59
C THR A 514 -27.66 -13.12 3.06
N ASN A 515 -27.59 -11.93 2.47
CA ASN A 515 -28.74 -11.03 2.53
C ASN A 515 -29.89 -11.80 1.87
N GLY A 516 -30.96 -12.10 2.63
CA GLY A 516 -32.11 -12.93 2.23
C GLY A 516 -32.87 -12.47 0.98
N THR A 517 -32.32 -11.54 0.20
CA THR A 517 -32.84 -10.96 -1.04
C THR A 517 -31.94 -11.21 -2.27
N GLY A 518 -30.92 -12.08 -2.18
CA GLY A 518 -30.36 -12.74 -3.37
C GLY A 518 -29.16 -12.08 -4.08
N GLY A 519 -28.42 -11.18 -3.41
CA GLY A 519 -27.13 -10.69 -3.91
C GLY A 519 -26.00 -11.02 -2.93
N VAL A 520 -25.07 -11.89 -3.32
CA VAL A 520 -23.82 -12.13 -2.58
C VAL A 520 -22.79 -11.14 -3.12
N ALA A 521 -22.46 -10.11 -2.33
CA ALA A 521 -21.32 -9.25 -2.63
C ALA A 521 -20.07 -9.90 -2.00
N THR A 522 -19.13 -10.30 -2.85
CA THR A 522 -17.87 -10.92 -2.45
C THR A 522 -16.79 -9.86 -2.32
N PHE A 523 -16.33 -9.55 -1.10
CA PHE A 523 -15.15 -8.73 -0.87
C PHE A 523 -14.05 -9.63 -0.31
N SER A 524 -12.88 -9.63 -0.96
CA SER A 524 -11.71 -10.31 -0.41
C SER A 524 -10.96 -9.33 0.50
N GLU A 525 -10.74 -9.71 1.75
CA GLU A 525 -9.84 -8.98 2.66
C GLU A 525 -8.36 -9.27 2.37
N SER A 526 -8.09 -10.21 1.45
CA SER A 526 -6.74 -10.48 0.95
C SER A 526 -6.17 -9.34 0.10
N GLN A 527 -6.90 -8.25 -0.12
CA GLN A 527 -6.46 -7.19 -1.02
C GLN A 527 -5.38 -6.36 -0.36
N ILE A 528 -4.13 -6.67 -0.70
CA ILE A 528 -3.03 -5.71 -0.63
C ILE A 528 -3.48 -4.44 -1.35
N LEU A 529 -3.29 -3.28 -0.73
CA LEU A 529 -3.51 -2.04 -1.45
C LEU A 529 -2.44 -1.94 -2.53
N HIS A 530 -2.84 -1.75 -3.79
CA HIS A 530 -1.88 -1.53 -4.84
C HIS A 530 -1.14 -0.21 -4.59
N SER A 531 0.08 -0.30 -4.08
CA SER A 531 0.75 0.82 -3.42
C SER A 531 2.27 0.66 -3.38
N SER A 532 2.97 1.78 -3.20
CA SER A 532 4.34 1.78 -2.74
C SER A 532 4.37 2.32 -1.30
N THR A 533 5.39 1.96 -0.51
CA THR A 533 5.72 2.71 0.72
C THR A 533 6.14 4.14 0.41
N GLU A 534 6.49 4.39 -0.85
CA GLU A 534 6.83 5.69 -1.39
C GLU A 534 5.61 6.38 -2.01
N GLY A 535 5.69 7.70 -2.17
CA GLY A 535 4.63 8.51 -2.76
C GLY A 535 3.50 8.86 -1.77
N GLY A 536 3.56 8.40 -0.52
CA GLY A 536 2.66 8.84 0.55
C GLY A 536 1.26 8.23 0.48
N HIS A 537 1.11 7.03 -0.09
CA HIS A 537 -0.17 6.35 -0.16
C HIS A 537 -0.32 5.27 0.91
N ALA A 538 -1.58 4.86 1.11
CA ALA A 538 -1.93 3.74 1.96
C ALA A 538 -1.27 2.46 1.43
N THR A 539 -0.54 1.76 2.29
CA THR A 539 0.10 0.49 1.93
C THR A 539 -0.08 -0.55 3.03
N GLN A 540 0.05 -1.81 2.63
CA GLN A 540 0.04 -2.98 3.52
C GLN A 540 1.41 -3.62 3.67
N LEU A 541 2.45 -3.06 3.05
CA LEU A 541 3.84 -3.49 3.13
C LEU A 541 4.66 -2.33 3.66
N ASN A 542 5.58 -2.53 4.61
CA ASN A 542 6.50 -1.48 5.04
C ASN A 542 7.93 -1.68 4.50
N ASP A 543 8.82 -0.73 4.80
CA ASP A 543 10.22 -0.74 4.32
C ASP A 543 11.08 -1.84 4.94
N SER A 544 10.63 -2.39 6.07
CA SER A 544 11.23 -3.60 6.62
C SER A 544 10.75 -4.86 5.90
N GLY A 545 9.67 -4.83 5.12
CA GLY A 545 9.09 -6.04 4.50
C GLY A 545 8.09 -6.77 5.40
N GLN A 546 7.59 -6.09 6.45
CA GLN A 546 6.43 -6.53 7.22
C GLN A 546 5.15 -6.26 6.41
N ILE A 547 4.18 -7.16 6.52
CA ILE A 547 2.90 -7.08 5.82
C ILE A 547 1.77 -7.06 6.83
N VAL A 548 0.91 -6.04 6.79
CA VAL A 548 -0.33 -6.03 7.58
C VAL A 548 -1.51 -6.44 6.72
N PHE A 549 -2.39 -7.29 7.24
CA PHE A 549 -3.57 -7.76 6.52
C PHE A 549 -4.72 -8.10 7.48
N GLY A 550 -5.95 -8.13 6.94
CA GLY A 550 -7.14 -8.57 7.65
C GLY A 550 -7.50 -10.01 7.29
N GLY A 551 -8.25 -10.67 8.16
CA GLY A 551 -8.91 -11.93 7.82
C GLY A 551 -9.75 -12.48 8.96
N PHE A 552 -10.32 -13.66 8.74
CA PHE A 552 -11.24 -14.33 9.67
C PHE A 552 -10.56 -15.48 10.41
N LEU A 553 -10.98 -15.69 11.65
CA LEU A 553 -10.58 -16.81 12.50
C LEU A 553 -11.77 -17.74 12.72
N ASP A 554 -11.53 -19.05 12.60
CA ASP A 554 -12.51 -20.12 12.87
C ASP A 554 -13.84 -19.97 12.13
N ALA A 555 -13.81 -19.56 10.86
CA ALA A 555 -14.99 -19.36 10.01
C ALA A 555 -15.97 -20.56 9.99
N ALA A 556 -15.50 -21.78 10.25
CA ALA A 556 -16.31 -22.99 10.32
C ALA A 556 -17.29 -23.03 11.51
N SER A 557 -17.03 -22.27 12.59
CA SER A 557 -17.84 -22.29 13.82
C SER A 557 -19.12 -21.43 13.73
N GLY A 558 -19.25 -20.60 12.69
CA GLY A 558 -20.32 -19.62 12.55
C GLY A 558 -20.12 -18.35 13.39
N ASP A 559 -19.10 -18.30 14.24
CA ASP A 559 -18.68 -17.11 14.98
C ASP A 559 -17.51 -16.45 14.23
N PHE A 560 -17.83 -15.54 13.33
CA PHE A 560 -16.84 -14.88 12.47
C PHE A 560 -16.06 -13.83 13.26
N ARG A 561 -14.98 -14.25 13.91
CA ARG A 561 -14.02 -13.32 14.52
C ARG A 561 -13.10 -12.77 13.44
N ARG A 562 -13.04 -11.45 13.29
CA ARG A 562 -12.05 -10.79 12.41
C ARG A 562 -10.81 -10.45 13.20
N GLY A 563 -9.65 -10.63 12.59
CA GLY A 563 -8.36 -10.20 13.12
C GLY A 563 -7.62 -9.29 12.15
N ILE A 564 -6.79 -8.42 12.72
CA ILE A 564 -5.71 -7.73 12.01
C ILE A 564 -4.42 -8.45 12.35
N PHE A 565 -3.65 -8.79 11.33
CA PHE A 565 -2.43 -9.60 11.45
C PHE A 565 -1.22 -8.87 10.88
N LEU A 566 -0.06 -9.11 11.47
CA LEU A 566 1.23 -8.67 10.98
C LEU A 566 2.10 -9.87 10.63
N ALA A 567 2.50 -9.99 9.38
CA ALA A 567 3.50 -10.96 8.96
C ALA A 567 4.88 -10.33 8.83
N GLU A 568 5.89 -10.93 9.46
CA GLU A 568 7.25 -10.39 9.49
C GLU A 568 8.22 -11.15 8.58
N GLY A 569 9.13 -10.41 7.92
CA GLY A 569 10.24 -10.95 7.13
C GLY A 569 10.97 -12.09 7.85
N LYS A 570 11.27 -13.20 7.17
CA LYS A 570 12.20 -14.22 7.71
C LYS A 570 13.56 -13.63 8.07
N ASN A 571 13.94 -12.57 7.36
CA ASN A 571 15.24 -11.89 7.48
C ASN A 571 15.18 -10.65 8.40
N ASN A 572 14.08 -10.43 9.13
CA ASN A 572 13.91 -9.24 9.96
C ASN A 572 14.02 -9.51 11.47
N GLN A 573 14.31 -10.74 11.87
CA GLN A 573 14.41 -11.08 13.29
C GLN A 573 15.49 -10.23 13.98
N GLU A 574 16.57 -9.93 13.26
CA GLU A 574 17.64 -9.08 13.74
C GLU A 574 17.18 -7.64 13.98
N GLU A 575 16.46 -7.05 13.03
CA GLU A 575 15.93 -5.68 13.17
C GLU A 575 14.91 -5.59 14.30
N ARG A 576 14.08 -6.63 14.41
CA ARG A 576 13.07 -6.75 15.46
C ARG A 576 13.69 -6.75 16.86
N ILE A 577 14.87 -7.35 17.03
CA ILE A 577 15.58 -7.30 18.31
C ILE A 577 15.99 -5.87 18.65
N PHE A 578 16.50 -5.10 17.70
CA PHE A 578 16.86 -3.71 17.95
C PHE A 578 15.64 -2.89 18.34
N ALA A 579 14.56 -2.98 17.55
CA ALA A 579 13.32 -2.24 17.81
C ALA A 579 12.68 -2.60 19.17
N LEU A 580 12.53 -3.90 19.47
CA LEU A 580 11.97 -4.35 20.73
C LEU A 580 12.85 -3.95 21.93
N ALA A 581 14.17 -4.03 21.80
CA ALA A 581 15.08 -3.64 22.88
C ALA A 581 15.02 -2.13 23.17
N GLU A 582 14.98 -1.30 22.12
CA GLU A 582 14.78 0.15 22.21
C GLU A 582 13.47 0.50 22.92
N GLN A 583 12.38 -0.17 22.53
CA GLN A 583 11.06 0.01 23.11
C GLN A 583 10.96 -0.43 24.57
N VAL A 584 11.49 -1.60 24.91
CA VAL A 584 11.35 -2.22 26.23
C VAL A 584 12.37 -1.64 27.23
N PHE A 585 13.56 -1.28 26.76
CA PHE A 585 14.64 -0.76 27.61
C PHE A 585 15.23 0.55 27.07
N PRO A 586 14.43 1.63 26.97
CA PRO A 586 14.89 2.91 26.42
C PRO A 586 16.04 3.53 27.24
N ASP A 587 16.10 3.27 28.54
CA ASP A 587 17.21 3.70 29.42
C ASP A 587 18.56 3.03 29.08
N LEU A 588 18.54 1.95 28.30
CA LEU A 588 19.71 1.20 27.86
C LEU A 588 20.00 1.41 26.37
N PHE A 589 18.97 1.56 25.54
CA PHE A 589 19.07 1.62 24.09
C PHE A 589 18.38 2.88 23.55
N SER A 590 19.08 4.02 23.63
CA SER A 590 18.59 5.33 23.18
C SER A 590 19.67 6.14 22.47
N PRO A 591 19.33 6.95 21.45
CA PRO A 591 17.99 7.11 20.86
C PRO A 591 17.52 5.87 20.09
N GLU A 592 16.21 5.74 19.93
CA GLU A 592 15.57 4.73 19.07
C GLU A 592 15.96 4.95 17.59
N ASN A 593 15.79 3.93 16.76
CA ASN A 593 16.05 3.96 15.32
C ASN A 593 17.50 4.34 14.94
N GLY A 594 18.47 3.83 15.71
CA GLY A 594 19.88 4.01 15.38
C GLY A 594 20.27 3.33 14.06
N VAL A 595 21.36 3.78 13.43
CA VAL A 595 21.85 3.17 12.18
C VAL A 595 22.51 1.83 12.47
N ASN A 596 22.07 0.78 11.77
CA ASN A 596 22.72 -0.52 11.79
C ASN A 596 24.08 -0.48 11.11
N GLN A 597 25.05 -1.13 11.73
CA GLN A 597 26.43 -1.22 11.29
C GLN A 597 26.84 -2.69 11.18
N THR A 598 27.83 -2.97 10.34
CA THR A 598 28.42 -4.31 10.25
C THR A 598 29.91 -4.25 10.50
N ALA A 599 30.40 -5.09 11.42
CA ALA A 599 31.83 -5.23 11.71
C ALA A 599 32.13 -6.63 12.26
N GLU A 600 33.21 -7.25 11.80
CA GLU A 600 33.70 -8.55 12.32
C GLU A 600 32.63 -9.66 12.37
N GLY A 601 31.67 -9.63 11.42
CA GLY A 601 30.56 -10.57 11.33
C GLY A 601 29.40 -10.30 12.31
N PHE A 602 29.42 -9.16 13.01
CA PHE A 602 28.26 -8.64 13.72
C PHE A 602 27.44 -7.73 12.80
N LEU A 603 26.13 -7.83 12.92
CA LEU A 603 25.19 -6.74 12.64
C LEU A 603 24.88 -6.08 13.99
N PHE A 604 25.17 -4.80 14.17
CA PHE A 604 25.03 -4.14 15.47
C PHE A 604 24.57 -2.69 15.35
N ARG A 605 24.03 -2.15 16.45
CA ARG A 605 23.63 -0.76 16.60
C ARG A 605 24.34 -0.17 17.81
N PHE A 606 24.87 1.05 17.66
CA PHE A 606 25.49 1.82 18.73
C PHE A 606 24.55 2.92 19.20
N TYR A 607 24.34 3.00 20.51
CA TYR A 607 23.45 3.93 21.16
C TYR A 607 24.27 5.01 21.87
N PRO A 608 24.49 6.18 21.23
CA PRO A 608 25.42 7.18 21.75
C PRO A 608 24.98 7.81 23.07
N ALA A 609 23.67 7.88 23.37
CA ALA A 609 23.20 8.50 24.60
C ALA A 609 23.50 7.65 25.85
N THR A 610 23.51 6.33 25.68
CA THR A 610 23.74 5.35 26.76
C THR A 610 25.12 4.71 26.70
N ASN A 611 25.89 4.98 25.64
CA ASN A 611 27.17 4.36 25.33
C ASN A 611 27.09 2.82 25.34
N THR A 612 26.02 2.26 24.75
CA THR A 612 25.78 0.82 24.64
C THR A 612 25.78 0.35 23.19
N TYR A 613 26.02 -0.95 23.03
CA TYR A 613 25.95 -1.65 21.76
C TYR A 613 24.99 -2.83 21.92
N LEU A 614 24.11 -3.02 20.94
CA LEU A 614 23.33 -4.24 20.76
C LEU A 614 23.78 -4.84 19.43
N GLY A 615 24.18 -6.10 19.43
CA GLY A 615 24.77 -6.75 18.27
C GLY A 615 24.29 -8.18 18.11
N ILE A 616 24.30 -8.66 16.88
CA ILE A 616 23.85 -9.99 16.51
C ILE A 616 24.91 -10.63 15.63
N LYS A 617 25.30 -11.86 15.98
CA LYS A 617 26.27 -12.66 15.24
C LYS A 617 25.89 -14.12 15.32
N ASN A 618 25.83 -14.78 14.16
CA ASN A 618 25.47 -16.21 14.06
C ASN A 618 24.14 -16.55 14.77
N LYS A 619 23.11 -15.69 14.62
CA LYS A 619 21.81 -15.80 15.30
C LYS A 619 21.87 -15.77 16.83
N THR A 620 22.90 -15.17 17.39
CA THR A 620 23.06 -14.93 18.83
C THR A 620 23.16 -13.44 19.06
N VAL A 621 22.44 -12.95 20.06
CA VAL A 621 22.40 -11.55 20.49
C VAL A 621 23.46 -11.31 21.55
N PHE A 622 24.11 -10.16 21.45
CA PHE A 622 25.18 -9.70 22.30
C PHE A 622 24.94 -8.24 22.70
N VAL A 623 25.37 -7.88 23.89
CA VAL A 623 25.38 -6.49 24.37
C VAL A 623 26.77 -6.10 24.83
N ALA A 624 27.12 -4.82 24.69
CA ALA A 624 28.35 -4.25 25.23
C ALA A 624 28.12 -2.79 25.65
N GLY A 625 29.06 -2.22 26.41
CA GLY A 625 29.00 -0.82 26.87
C GLY A 625 29.13 -0.69 28.37
N GLU A 626 29.26 0.54 28.87
CA GLU A 626 29.62 0.81 30.28
C GLU A 626 28.67 0.17 31.29
N ARG A 627 27.36 0.11 30.98
CA ARG A 627 26.34 -0.51 31.85
C ARG A 627 26.43 -2.04 31.92
N PHE A 628 27.06 -2.66 30.93
CA PHE A 628 27.25 -4.11 30.83
C PHE A 628 28.66 -4.54 31.22
N GLY A 629 29.60 -3.59 31.39
CA GLY A 629 31.00 -3.83 31.74
C GLY A 629 31.94 -3.76 30.54
N SER A 630 33.21 -4.07 30.76
CA SER A 630 34.29 -3.87 29.79
C SER A 630 34.34 -4.90 28.65
N GLY A 631 33.29 -5.68 28.42
CA GLY A 631 33.30 -6.82 27.50
C GLY A 631 31.99 -6.99 26.75
N ILE A 632 32.02 -7.83 25.70
CA ILE A 632 30.84 -8.25 24.96
C ILE A 632 30.19 -9.40 25.74
N ILE A 633 28.93 -9.24 26.12
CA ILE A 633 28.16 -10.25 26.84
C ILE A 633 27.17 -10.89 25.86
N GLU A 634 27.18 -12.21 25.83
CA GLU A 634 26.16 -12.99 25.12
C GLU A 634 24.85 -12.96 25.91
N VAL A 635 23.77 -12.52 25.25
CA VAL A 635 22.42 -12.50 25.81
C VAL A 635 21.71 -13.84 25.54
N GLY A 636 21.86 -14.35 24.31
CA GLY A 636 21.31 -15.64 23.91
C GLY A 636 20.90 -15.70 22.43
N PRO A 637 20.32 -16.81 21.97
CA PRO A 637 19.81 -16.93 20.61
C PRO A 637 18.75 -15.88 20.27
N VAL A 638 18.73 -15.40 19.03
CA VAL A 638 17.78 -14.39 18.51
C VAL A 638 16.34 -14.70 18.90
N GLU A 639 15.90 -15.93 18.67
CA GLU A 639 14.53 -16.39 18.96
C GLU A 639 14.19 -16.28 20.45
N ASN A 640 15.13 -16.61 21.34
CA ASN A 640 14.92 -16.54 22.79
C ASN A 640 14.89 -15.09 23.28
N VAL A 641 15.71 -14.22 22.69
CA VAL A 641 15.74 -12.81 23.07
C VAL A 641 14.48 -12.09 22.61
N ILE A 642 13.98 -12.37 21.41
CA ILE A 642 12.68 -11.84 20.95
C ILE A 642 11.57 -12.25 21.92
N ALA A 643 11.45 -13.55 22.24
CA ALA A 643 10.42 -14.03 23.16
C ALA A 643 10.54 -13.42 24.57
N PHE A 644 11.77 -13.13 25.03
CA PHE A 644 11.99 -12.43 26.30
C PHE A 644 11.53 -10.97 26.25
N LEU A 645 11.86 -10.26 25.16
CA LEU A 645 11.51 -8.85 24.97
C LEU A 645 9.99 -8.66 24.81
N GLU A 646 9.32 -9.53 24.05
CA GLU A 646 7.85 -9.51 23.88
C GLU A 646 7.08 -9.78 25.17
N ALA A 647 7.72 -10.43 26.16
CA ALA A 647 7.10 -10.78 27.43
C ALA A 647 7.27 -9.70 28.52
N GLN A 648 8.02 -8.62 28.24
CA GLN A 648 8.14 -7.47 29.15
C GLN A 648 6.98 -6.49 28.94
#